data_AF-A0A2E7RZG8-F1
#
_entry.id   AF-A0A2E7RZG8-F1
#
_cell.length_a   1.000
_cell.length_b   1.000
_cell.length_c   1.000
_cell.angle_alpha   90.00
_cell.angle_beta   90.00
_cell.angle_gamma   90.00
#
_symmetry.space_group_name_H-M   'P 1'
#
loop_
_entity.id
_entity.type
_entity.pdbx_description
1 polymer ?
#
loop_
_entity_poly.entity_id
_entity_poly.type
_entity_poly.pdbx_seq_one_letter_code
_entity_poly.pdbx_strand_id
1 'polypeptide(L)'
;MVQRGTGEVSPGQERSASRKERCVLSPDDHSHRPAGAQEKSSRQVDSGFSECAECPAERPGRYDVCAAGTGWHVVSQRGQMNMMHSRSTMFCVVTLVVAVIAAGPVGAVADEKTSRQIKALGPFEKLDVQPGEVQLRDRYDRVQMVVTGVRADGALVDLTGLSRFTVETAGVVSASGSRINALGNGRTSLRVDAGGQTRRIPVQVTGFQKSRVVRFETGLLAALSKQGCNSGGCHGAPSGKGGFRLSLRGFNPPLDVQTLIREQFARRTNPLDPSESLLLRKPTMQVAHGGGQQLQADDPAYGLIHGWIGEGCRPDPDGAARCVRTEVFPRDRVVKSPATSQQLRVVAHFSDGSSRDITHLAVYSSSNAGLATVDRRGLVTGGGTGQTGILVRFLDKMQAARVTLIENRPGFVWPNPASTNRVDQLVHGRLKVLQVPPSPASSDGQFLRRVSLDLTGLLPTVESTRAFLSDKRPDKRGRLIERLLVSDEHALFWASKWADMFRVTRGQLGSRGVDKFHRWLVASIQDNRPYDQFVTDLLTSQGDTFGNPAANYFRAAADTSDATETTARHFLGIRIQCAKCHNHPYERWTQANYYGIAAFFNRIQRTKPDKSGNLVVWVARQGELNDPNSGQPAVPWLPMTGPAPIKDGEADRRVVLARWLVGEDNPLFARVEVNRLWAWVWGRGIIEPADDFRASNPPANPELLNWLEAEFRRSGFDRRHILRLILASRTYQRDSLATGENRRDTDSFSHALVRRMTAEQILDAICQVTGVPETYGGLPPGTQATQLPSPEGTPVFLRVFGKPKRETSCDCERDSGSNLTQFLVLANGGLVNGKVAHAKNRFRLQIAKGWSDNRIVEDLILAAYNRLPTDQEMKTALAHVAQRPKKREEAHEDIQWAILNSKEFLFQH
;
A
#
# COMPACT_ATOMS: atom_id res chain seq x y z
N MET A 1 -34.21 -12.26 60.09
CA MET A 1 -35.64 -11.87 59.93
C MET A 1 -36.12 -12.48 58.62
N VAL A 2 -37.13 -13.37 58.57
CA VAL A 2 -38.56 -13.20 58.93
C VAL A 2 -39.25 -12.36 57.83
N GLN A 3 -40.25 -12.84 57.06
CA GLN A 3 -41.25 -13.90 57.35
C GLN A 3 -41.92 -14.53 56.08
N ARG A 4 -42.29 -15.84 56.14
CA ARG A 4 -43.28 -16.62 55.32
C ARG A 4 -43.05 -16.70 53.78
N GLY A 5 -43.40 -17.76 53.04
CA GLY A 5 -44.24 -18.96 53.26
C GLY A 5 -45.49 -18.89 52.36
N THR A 6 -45.95 -19.88 51.59
CA THR A 6 -45.94 -21.38 51.64
C THR A 6 -45.49 -22.01 50.29
N GLY A 7 -45.03 -23.26 50.13
CA GLY A 7 -45.71 -24.58 50.29
C GLY A 7 -46.08 -25.16 48.89
N GLU A 8 -46.02 -26.45 48.54
CA GLU A 8 -45.75 -27.73 49.24
C GLU A 8 -45.14 -28.78 48.25
N VAL A 9 -44.09 -29.53 48.62
CA VAL A 9 -44.06 -30.99 48.95
C VAL A 9 -43.64 -31.94 47.79
N SER A 10 -43.00 -33.08 48.13
CA SER A 10 -42.38 -34.11 47.24
C SER A 10 -43.20 -35.44 47.29
N PRO A 11 -42.72 -36.72 47.15
CA PRO A 11 -41.38 -37.33 47.00
C PRO A 11 -41.26 -38.49 45.95
N GLY A 12 -40.14 -39.25 45.97
CA GLY A 12 -39.84 -40.46 45.15
C GLY A 12 -38.36 -40.46 44.68
N GLN A 13 -37.42 -41.35 45.00
CA GLN A 13 -37.39 -42.81 45.32
C GLN A 13 -37.89 -43.71 44.16
N GLU A 14 -37.24 -44.82 43.78
CA GLU A 14 -35.91 -45.40 44.12
C GLU A 14 -35.53 -46.51 43.09
N ARG A 15 -34.24 -46.92 43.01
CA ARG A 15 -33.76 -48.21 42.39
C ARG A 15 -34.04 -48.43 40.88
N SER A 16 -33.67 -49.56 40.25
CA SER A 16 -32.34 -50.23 40.14
C SER A 16 -32.40 -51.38 39.09
N ALA A 17 -31.26 -51.70 38.43
CA ALA A 17 -30.99 -52.98 37.73
C ALA A 17 -31.87 -53.32 36.49
N SER A 18 -31.52 -54.26 35.58
CA SER A 18 -30.22 -54.76 35.08
C SER A 18 -30.41 -55.70 33.85
N ARG A 19 -29.31 -56.03 33.12
CA ARG A 19 -29.18 -57.21 32.20
C ARG A 19 -30.03 -57.15 30.89
N LYS A 20 -29.79 -57.86 29.77
CA LYS A 20 -28.75 -58.79 29.18
C LYS A 20 -29.11 -59.04 27.67
N GLU A 21 -28.49 -59.81 26.75
CA GLU A 21 -27.35 -60.77 26.48
C GLU A 21 -27.07 -60.68 24.94
N ARG A 22 -26.09 -61.29 24.23
CA ARG A 22 -24.71 -61.79 24.46
C ARG A 22 -24.20 -62.48 23.16
N CYS A 23 -22.94 -62.26 22.74
CA CYS A 23 -22.15 -63.17 21.85
C CYS A 23 -20.63 -62.80 21.93
N VAL A 24 -19.58 -63.61 21.66
CA VAL A 24 -19.36 -64.97 21.07
C VAL A 24 -19.39 -65.00 19.53
N LEU A 25 -18.33 -65.27 18.72
CA LEU A 25 -16.85 -65.48 18.84
C LEU A 25 -16.18 -64.78 17.60
N SER A 26 -14.86 -64.62 17.34
CA SER A 26 -13.60 -65.40 17.53
C SER A 26 -13.42 -66.64 16.61
N PRO A 27 -12.19 -67.05 16.20
CA PRO A 27 -10.87 -66.35 16.20
C PRO A 27 -9.90 -66.69 15.00
N ASP A 28 -8.65 -66.18 15.05
CA ASP A 28 -7.36 -66.65 14.43
C ASP A 28 -7.21 -66.77 12.87
N ASP A 29 -6.04 -66.92 12.22
CA ASP A 29 -4.62 -67.06 12.66
C ASP A 29 -3.54 -66.64 11.60
N HIS A 30 -2.25 -66.52 12.02
CA HIS A 30 -0.94 -66.74 11.33
C HIS A 30 -0.63 -66.08 9.94
N SER A 31 0.64 -65.91 9.48
CA SER A 31 1.97 -65.70 10.10
C SER A 31 3.03 -65.30 9.03
N HIS A 32 4.11 -64.55 9.39
CA HIS A 32 5.53 -64.81 9.01
C HIS A 32 6.53 -63.67 9.39
N ARG A 33 7.84 -63.92 9.18
CA ARG A 33 9.06 -63.38 9.84
C ARG A 33 10.11 -62.86 8.80
N PRO A 34 11.33 -62.37 9.15
CA PRO A 34 11.75 -61.44 10.22
C PRO A 34 12.92 -60.45 9.83
N ALA A 35 13.41 -59.67 10.81
CA ALA A 35 14.80 -59.20 11.03
C ALA A 35 15.43 -58.11 10.11
N GLY A 36 16.33 -57.25 10.62
CA GLY A 36 16.83 -57.11 12.01
C GLY A 36 17.90 -56.01 12.21
N ALA A 37 18.56 -56.00 13.39
CA ALA A 37 19.64 -55.10 13.87
C ALA A 37 19.23 -53.61 14.08
N GLN A 38 19.18 -53.08 15.31
CA GLN A 38 20.28 -52.51 16.16
C GLN A 38 20.79 -51.12 15.69
N GLU A 39 21.01 -50.11 16.56
CA GLU A 39 20.87 -50.05 18.03
C GLU A 39 20.61 -48.62 18.60
N LYS A 40 20.43 -48.58 19.93
CA LYS A 40 20.38 -47.46 20.92
C LYS A 40 21.06 -46.14 20.47
N SER A 41 20.59 -44.96 20.91
CA SER A 41 20.29 -44.61 22.31
C SER A 41 19.23 -43.50 22.49
N SER A 42 19.10 -42.92 23.69
CA SER A 42 17.85 -42.28 24.15
C SER A 42 18.03 -41.04 25.04
N ARG A 43 16.99 -40.16 25.05
CA ARG A 43 16.77 -38.97 25.92
C ARG A 43 17.64 -37.74 25.53
N GLN A 44 17.25 -36.48 25.79
CA GLN A 44 16.16 -35.99 26.65
C GLN A 44 15.57 -34.61 26.21
N VAL A 45 14.24 -34.51 26.15
CA VAL A 45 13.35 -33.37 26.52
C VAL A 45 13.49 -31.98 25.84
N ASP A 46 12.38 -31.59 25.21
CA ASP A 46 11.70 -30.29 25.08
C ASP A 46 12.46 -28.96 24.84
N SER A 47 12.14 -28.32 23.71
CA SER A 47 11.20 -27.17 23.74
C SER A 47 10.59 -26.89 22.36
N GLY A 48 9.27 -26.96 22.25
CA GLY A 48 8.56 -26.79 20.97
C GLY A 48 8.18 -25.34 20.70
N PHE A 49 8.88 -24.66 19.78
CA PHE A 49 8.39 -23.45 19.13
C PHE A 49 7.69 -23.81 17.82
N SER A 50 6.44 -23.40 17.67
CA SER A 50 5.67 -23.60 16.43
C SER A 50 6.17 -22.67 15.32
N GLU A 51 6.43 -23.24 14.15
CA GLU A 51 6.85 -22.49 12.96
C GLU A 51 5.77 -21.50 12.49
N CYS A 52 6.18 -20.29 12.07
CA CYS A 52 5.28 -19.32 11.47
C CYS A 52 5.13 -19.61 9.96
N ALA A 53 3.90 -19.55 9.46
CA ALA A 53 3.57 -19.86 8.07
C ALA A 53 4.25 -18.93 7.05
N GLU A 54 4.41 -19.44 5.83
CA GLU A 54 5.16 -18.80 4.74
C GLU A 54 4.47 -17.53 4.19
N CYS A 55 5.26 -16.49 3.93
CA CYS A 55 4.86 -15.44 2.98
C CYS A 55 5.31 -15.84 1.57
N PRO A 56 4.41 -15.87 0.56
CA PRO A 56 4.79 -16.23 -0.80
C PRO A 56 5.66 -15.14 -1.43
N ALA A 57 6.93 -15.47 -1.69
CA ALA A 57 7.83 -14.65 -2.48
C ALA A 57 7.82 -15.16 -3.93
N GLU A 58 7.24 -14.38 -4.85
CA GLU A 58 7.23 -14.70 -6.28
C GLU A 58 8.66 -14.94 -6.81
N ARG A 59 8.85 -16.05 -7.51
CA ARG A 59 10.07 -16.33 -8.28
C ARG A 59 9.72 -16.41 -9.76
N PRO A 60 10.48 -15.76 -10.67
CA PRO A 60 10.32 -15.97 -12.09
C PRO A 60 10.71 -17.41 -12.44
N GLY A 61 9.79 -18.16 -13.06
CA GLY A 61 10.03 -19.53 -13.48
C GLY A 61 11.04 -19.62 -14.62
N ARG A 62 11.96 -20.59 -14.54
CA ARG A 62 12.69 -21.08 -15.72
C ARG A 62 11.83 -22.13 -16.42
N TYR A 63 11.72 -22.02 -17.74
CA TYR A 63 11.15 -23.06 -18.58
C TYR A 63 12.28 -23.95 -19.10
N ASP A 64 12.52 -25.07 -18.43
CA ASP A 64 13.26 -26.20 -19.01
C ASP A 64 12.23 -27.21 -19.53
N VAL A 65 12.15 -27.36 -20.85
CA VAL A 65 11.21 -28.29 -21.52
C VAL A 65 11.98 -29.50 -22.01
N CYS A 66 11.64 -30.68 -21.48
CA CYS A 66 12.21 -31.95 -21.94
C CYS A 66 11.76 -32.26 -23.38
N ALA A 67 12.68 -32.22 -24.34
CA ALA A 67 12.46 -32.74 -25.69
C ALA A 67 12.88 -34.22 -25.75
N ALA A 68 12.03 -35.07 -26.34
CA ALA A 68 12.27 -36.50 -26.45
C ALA A 68 11.95 -37.02 -27.86
N GLY A 69 12.95 -37.65 -28.50
CA GLY A 69 12.76 -38.69 -29.51
C GLY A 69 12.56 -38.28 -30.97
N THR A 70 13.45 -38.78 -31.83
CA THR A 70 13.31 -39.00 -33.30
C THR A 70 13.20 -37.76 -34.21
N GLY A 71 13.83 -37.68 -35.39
CA GLY A 71 14.88 -38.54 -35.99
C GLY A 71 14.62 -38.94 -37.44
N TRP A 72 15.17 -38.18 -38.42
CA TRP A 72 15.11 -38.49 -39.87
C TRP A 72 16.37 -38.01 -40.61
N HIS A 73 16.62 -38.59 -41.80
CA HIS A 73 17.87 -38.51 -42.59
C HIS A 73 17.57 -38.48 -44.11
N VAL A 74 18.49 -38.13 -45.04
CA VAL A 74 19.92 -37.80 -44.88
C VAL A 74 20.15 -36.27 -44.93
N VAL A 75 20.75 -35.54 -45.89
CA VAL A 75 21.45 -35.78 -47.18
C VAL A 75 22.60 -34.74 -47.27
N SER A 76 23.71 -35.05 -47.96
CA SER A 76 24.83 -34.11 -48.16
C SER A 76 25.03 -33.71 -49.64
N GLN A 77 25.53 -32.50 -49.91
CA GLN A 77 26.64 -32.28 -50.87
C GLN A 77 27.18 -30.84 -50.83
N ARG A 78 28.27 -30.60 -51.58
CA ARG A 78 29.00 -29.33 -51.70
C ARG A 78 28.42 -28.47 -52.83
N GLY A 79 28.54 -27.14 -52.70
CA GLY A 79 28.39 -26.16 -53.79
C GLY A 79 29.31 -24.97 -53.52
N GLN A 80 29.96 -24.42 -54.55
CA GLN A 80 31.07 -23.47 -54.39
C GLN A 80 31.05 -22.39 -55.48
N MET A 81 31.80 -21.31 -55.22
CA MET A 81 32.39 -20.33 -56.17
C MET A 81 31.63 -19.06 -56.60
N ASN A 82 32.48 -18.08 -56.94
CA ASN A 82 32.28 -16.80 -57.63
C ASN A 82 31.72 -15.63 -56.79
N MET A 83 32.25 -14.39 -56.88
CA MET A 83 33.30 -13.87 -57.81
C MET A 83 34.08 -12.65 -57.24
N MET A 84 35.37 -12.53 -57.65
CA MET A 84 36.25 -11.32 -57.75
C MET A 84 36.31 -10.28 -56.58
N HIS A 85 37.47 -9.96 -55.99
CA HIS A 85 38.61 -9.14 -56.51
C HIS A 85 38.25 -7.64 -56.74
N SER A 86 39.10 -6.65 -56.42
CA SER A 86 40.58 -6.66 -56.35
C SER A 86 41.22 -5.80 -55.24
N ARG A 87 42.56 -5.89 -55.15
CA ARG A 87 43.53 -5.38 -54.15
C ARG A 87 43.69 -3.86 -54.11
N SER A 88 44.19 -3.34 -52.98
CA SER A 88 45.52 -2.68 -52.90
C SER A 88 45.98 -2.46 -51.45
N THR A 89 47.30 -2.34 -51.24
CA THR A 89 47.95 -2.28 -49.92
C THR A 89 48.91 -1.11 -49.87
N MET A 90 48.95 -0.30 -48.79
CA MET A 90 50.07 0.62 -48.58
C MET A 90 50.40 0.92 -47.10
N PHE A 91 51.65 1.36 -46.92
CA PHE A 91 52.44 1.39 -45.68
C PHE A 91 51.95 2.30 -44.55
N CYS A 92 52.37 1.95 -43.33
CA CYS A 92 52.46 2.89 -42.21
C CYS A 92 53.63 3.87 -42.41
N VAL A 93 53.45 5.13 -42.00
CA VAL A 93 54.55 6.07 -41.72
C VAL A 93 54.30 6.68 -40.35
N VAL A 94 55.31 6.65 -39.49
CA VAL A 94 55.32 7.36 -38.20
C VAL A 94 55.97 8.72 -38.41
N THR A 95 55.27 9.81 -38.06
CA THR A 95 55.84 11.16 -38.07
C THR A 95 55.72 11.76 -36.68
N LEU A 96 56.85 11.91 -35.99
CA LEU A 96 56.95 12.54 -34.69
C LEU A 96 57.18 14.04 -34.88
N VAL A 97 56.25 14.90 -34.42
CA VAL A 97 56.40 16.36 -34.47
C VAL A 97 56.30 16.92 -33.06
N VAL A 98 57.39 17.52 -32.58
CA VAL A 98 57.42 18.27 -31.32
C VAL A 98 56.84 19.66 -31.57
N ALA A 99 55.84 20.05 -30.79
CA ALA A 99 55.29 21.41 -30.78
C ALA A 99 55.53 22.06 -29.41
N VAL A 100 56.01 23.31 -29.42
CA VAL A 100 56.48 24.02 -28.22
C VAL A 100 55.32 24.53 -27.36
N ILE A 101 55.49 24.47 -26.04
CA ILE A 101 54.51 24.99 -25.07
C ILE A 101 54.49 26.52 -25.12
N ALA A 102 53.38 27.09 -25.62
CA ALA A 102 53.02 28.49 -25.41
C ALA A 102 51.94 28.58 -24.32
N ALA A 103 52.27 29.17 -23.16
CA ALA A 103 51.36 29.25 -22.02
C ALA A 103 50.32 30.37 -22.19
N GLY A 104 49.19 30.06 -22.84
CA GLY A 104 47.99 30.89 -22.84
C GLY A 104 47.07 30.62 -21.64
N PRO A 105 46.29 31.61 -21.15
CA PRO A 105 45.40 31.40 -20.01
C PRO A 105 44.23 30.47 -20.37
N VAL A 106 44.02 29.41 -19.59
CA VAL A 106 42.91 28.45 -19.77
C VAL A 106 41.59 29.07 -19.29
N GLY A 107 41.09 30.03 -20.06
CA GLY A 107 39.90 30.81 -19.77
C GLY A 107 38.65 30.30 -20.50
N ALA A 108 37.72 29.72 -19.73
CA ALA A 108 36.28 29.69 -20.03
C ALA A 108 35.80 29.28 -21.43
N VAL A 109 35.95 28.00 -21.79
CA VAL A 109 34.91 27.31 -22.57
C VAL A 109 34.00 26.58 -21.58
N ALA A 110 32.68 26.82 -21.65
CA ALA A 110 31.70 25.92 -21.05
C ALA A 110 31.39 24.83 -22.07
N ASP A 111 31.32 23.57 -21.63
CA ASP A 111 30.96 22.44 -22.49
C ASP A 111 29.72 22.81 -23.33
N GLU A 112 29.86 22.71 -24.65
CA GLU A 112 28.86 23.21 -25.58
C GLU A 112 27.52 22.48 -25.40
N LYS A 113 27.58 21.20 -25.02
CA LYS A 113 26.41 20.38 -24.70
C LYS A 113 25.69 20.91 -23.45
N THR A 114 26.42 21.18 -22.37
CA THR A 114 25.90 21.83 -21.14
C THR A 114 25.28 23.20 -21.46
N SER A 115 25.94 24.02 -22.29
CA SER A 115 25.43 25.33 -22.73
C SER A 115 24.11 25.21 -23.51
N ARG A 116 24.05 24.30 -24.49
CA ARG A 116 22.82 23.97 -25.25
C ARG A 116 21.69 23.47 -24.33
N GLN A 117 22.00 22.64 -23.33
CA GLN A 117 21.02 22.13 -22.36
C GLN A 117 20.46 23.25 -21.47
N ILE A 118 21.31 24.12 -20.91
CA ILE A 118 20.87 25.28 -20.13
C ILE A 118 19.95 26.18 -20.97
N LYS A 119 20.34 26.48 -22.22
CA LYS A 119 19.54 27.30 -23.13
C LYS A 119 18.16 26.69 -23.44
N ALA A 120 18.06 25.36 -23.53
CA ALA A 120 16.79 24.65 -23.76
C ALA A 120 15.84 24.68 -22.55
N LEU A 121 16.37 24.77 -21.32
CA LEU A 121 15.56 24.84 -20.09
C LEU A 121 14.92 26.24 -19.88
N GLY A 122 15.47 27.27 -20.52
CA GLY A 122 14.94 28.64 -20.58
C GLY A 122 15.82 29.69 -19.87
N PRO A 123 15.43 30.97 -19.92
CA PRO A 123 16.09 32.03 -19.15
C PRO A 123 15.72 31.94 -17.66
N PHE A 124 16.66 32.30 -16.78
CA PHE A 124 16.47 32.27 -15.32
C PHE A 124 16.67 33.66 -14.72
N GLU A 125 15.72 34.09 -13.88
CA GLU A 125 15.77 35.38 -13.18
C GLU A 125 16.75 35.35 -12.00
N LYS A 126 16.88 34.18 -11.36
CA LYS A 126 17.77 33.95 -10.22
C LYS A 126 18.12 32.47 -10.07
N LEU A 127 19.25 32.23 -9.42
CA LEU A 127 19.55 30.95 -8.79
C LEU A 127 19.18 31.02 -7.30
N ASP A 128 18.45 30.01 -6.83
CA ASP A 128 18.48 29.55 -5.44
C ASP A 128 19.54 28.46 -5.32
N VAL A 129 20.35 28.51 -4.27
CA VAL A 129 21.49 27.60 -4.06
C VAL A 129 21.47 27.15 -2.61
N GLN A 130 21.31 25.83 -2.42
CA GLN A 130 21.15 25.23 -1.09
C GLN A 130 22.30 24.24 -0.81
N PRO A 131 22.95 24.32 0.36
CA PRO A 131 22.77 25.34 1.40
C PRO A 131 23.34 26.70 0.97
N GLY A 132 22.79 27.78 1.55
CA GLY A 132 23.25 29.16 1.31
C GLY A 132 24.61 29.49 1.95
N GLU A 133 25.13 28.60 2.80
CA GLU A 133 26.48 28.61 3.36
C GLU A 133 26.98 27.17 3.57
N VAL A 134 28.28 26.95 3.59
CA VAL A 134 28.90 25.61 3.78
C VAL A 134 29.80 25.61 5.01
N GLN A 135 29.44 24.84 6.03
CA GLN A 135 30.30 24.56 7.19
C GLN A 135 30.77 23.11 7.15
N LEU A 136 32.08 22.87 7.15
CA LEU A 136 32.70 21.54 7.30
C LEU A 136 33.52 21.51 8.60
N ARG A 137 33.40 20.44 9.40
CA ARG A 137 33.93 20.39 10.79
C ARG A 137 35.08 19.39 10.98
N ASP A 138 35.43 18.64 9.93
CA ASP A 138 36.59 17.74 9.86
C ASP A 138 36.88 17.35 8.40
N ARG A 139 37.89 16.48 8.19
CA ARG A 139 38.34 15.99 6.88
C ARG A 139 37.41 15.01 6.15
N TYR A 140 36.36 14.51 6.79
CA TYR A 140 35.41 13.55 6.21
C TYR A 140 34.06 14.20 5.88
N ASP A 141 33.72 15.31 6.54
CA ASP A 141 32.57 16.14 6.21
C ASP A 141 32.63 16.63 4.75
N ARG A 142 31.45 16.58 4.10
CA ARG A 142 31.22 16.98 2.72
C ARG A 142 29.77 17.40 2.54
N VAL A 143 29.48 18.28 1.58
CA VAL A 143 28.13 18.81 1.34
C VAL A 143 27.71 18.57 -0.11
N GLN A 144 26.44 18.18 -0.30
CA GLN A 144 25.78 18.18 -1.60
C GLN A 144 25.16 19.57 -1.82
N MET A 145 25.62 20.30 -2.82
CA MET A 145 24.95 21.50 -3.30
C MET A 145 23.73 21.11 -4.15
N VAL A 146 22.65 21.88 -4.05
CA VAL A 146 21.51 21.85 -4.97
C VAL A 146 21.30 23.26 -5.52
N VAL A 147 21.24 23.39 -6.84
CA VAL A 147 21.08 24.66 -7.56
C VAL A 147 19.76 24.63 -8.31
N THR A 148 18.82 25.49 -7.90
CA THR A 148 17.51 25.63 -8.55
C THR A 148 17.48 26.93 -9.35
N GLY A 149 17.35 26.83 -10.66
CA GLY A 149 17.03 27.97 -11.52
C GLY A 149 15.55 28.32 -11.37
N VAL A 150 15.26 29.60 -11.14
CA VAL A 150 13.89 30.14 -11.09
C VAL A 150 13.61 30.91 -12.37
N ARG A 151 12.54 30.52 -13.06
CA ARG A 151 12.05 31.17 -14.28
C ARG A 151 10.95 32.20 -13.96
N ALA A 152 10.72 33.13 -14.88
CA ALA A 152 9.68 34.16 -14.77
C ALA A 152 8.24 33.61 -14.63
N ASP A 153 7.96 32.38 -15.10
CA ASP A 153 6.68 31.69 -14.85
C ASP A 153 6.60 31.02 -13.46
N GLY A 154 7.51 31.35 -12.54
CA GLY A 154 7.66 30.72 -11.23
C GLY A 154 8.15 29.26 -11.29
N ALA A 155 8.45 28.72 -12.47
CA ALA A 155 8.91 27.35 -12.61
C ALA A 155 10.31 27.15 -12.02
N LEU A 156 10.45 26.06 -11.26
CA LEU A 156 11.67 25.68 -10.56
C LEU A 156 12.35 24.53 -11.33
N VAL A 157 13.56 24.77 -11.80
CA VAL A 157 14.34 23.83 -12.63
C VAL A 157 15.61 23.43 -11.88
N ASP A 158 15.91 22.14 -11.83
CA ASP A 158 17.20 21.69 -11.32
C ASP A 158 18.33 22.01 -12.32
N LEU A 159 19.29 22.80 -11.88
CA LEU A 159 20.52 23.13 -12.61
C LEU A 159 21.76 22.52 -11.94
N THR A 160 21.60 21.70 -10.90
CA THR A 160 22.72 21.19 -10.08
C THR A 160 23.77 20.44 -10.91
N GLY A 161 23.34 19.60 -11.85
CA GLY A 161 24.23 18.87 -12.77
C GLY A 161 24.80 19.70 -13.92
N LEU A 162 24.30 20.93 -14.12
CA LEU A 162 24.69 21.85 -15.19
C LEU A 162 25.47 23.08 -14.67
N SER A 163 25.59 23.20 -13.35
CA SER A 163 26.23 24.35 -12.69
C SER A 163 27.74 24.19 -12.63
N ARG A 164 28.47 25.26 -12.96
CA ARG A 164 29.91 25.34 -12.70
C ARG A 164 30.14 25.75 -11.25
N PHE A 165 30.99 24.99 -10.56
CA PHE A 165 31.43 25.25 -9.19
C PHE A 165 32.91 25.63 -9.20
N THR A 166 33.25 26.82 -8.70
CA THR A 166 34.62 27.33 -8.66
C THR A 166 34.97 27.79 -7.25
N VAL A 167 36.06 27.25 -6.69
CA VAL A 167 36.53 27.62 -5.36
C VAL A 167 37.46 28.83 -5.50
N GLU A 168 37.15 29.94 -4.82
CA GLU A 168 37.87 31.20 -5.00
C GLU A 168 39.19 31.28 -4.20
N THR A 169 39.43 30.36 -3.25
CA THR A 169 40.70 30.20 -2.54
C THR A 169 41.08 28.71 -2.48
N ALA A 170 42.22 28.35 -3.10
CA ALA A 170 42.71 26.99 -3.14
C ALA A 170 43.10 26.46 -1.73
N GLY A 171 43.17 25.13 -1.59
CA GLY A 171 43.62 24.46 -0.35
C GLY A 171 42.59 24.36 0.78
N VAL A 172 41.49 25.11 0.74
CA VAL A 172 40.43 25.05 1.78
C VAL A 172 39.42 23.93 1.48
N VAL A 173 38.85 23.89 0.26
CA VAL A 173 37.93 22.83 -0.20
C VAL A 173 38.20 22.42 -1.64
N SER A 174 37.69 21.24 -2.02
CA SER A 174 37.58 20.76 -3.40
C SER A 174 36.11 20.68 -3.83
N ALA A 175 35.84 20.96 -5.10
CA ALA A 175 34.53 20.75 -5.73
C ALA A 175 34.62 19.59 -6.74
N SER A 176 33.81 18.55 -6.54
CA SER A 176 33.67 17.40 -7.44
C SER A 176 32.27 17.40 -8.03
N GLY A 177 32.08 18.22 -9.07
CA GLY A 177 30.77 18.69 -9.48
C GLY A 177 30.10 19.47 -8.35
N SER A 178 28.84 19.15 -8.06
CA SER A 178 28.05 19.74 -6.98
C SER A 178 28.40 19.22 -5.56
N ARG A 179 29.46 18.42 -5.39
CA ARG A 179 29.89 17.90 -4.08
C ARG A 179 31.12 18.66 -3.57
N ILE A 180 31.03 19.26 -2.39
CA ILE A 180 32.12 20.02 -1.76
C ILE A 180 32.74 19.19 -0.64
N ASN A 181 34.06 18.99 -0.65
CA ASN A 181 34.80 18.23 0.35
C ASN A 181 35.93 19.08 0.95
N ALA A 182 36.23 18.91 2.24
CA ALA A 182 37.31 19.64 2.90
C ALA A 182 38.71 19.27 2.37
N LEU A 183 39.63 20.24 2.32
CA LEU A 183 41.06 20.04 2.05
C LEU A 183 41.97 20.62 3.15
N GLY A 184 41.50 21.62 3.90
CA GLY A 184 42.25 22.26 4.99
C GLY A 184 41.40 23.30 5.72
N ASN A 185 41.78 23.65 6.95
CA ASN A 185 41.09 24.72 7.69
C ASN A 185 41.20 26.06 6.94
N GLY A 186 40.12 26.84 6.93
CA GLY A 186 40.13 28.17 6.35
C GLY A 186 38.74 28.69 6.00
N ARG A 187 38.70 29.92 5.49
CA ARG A 187 37.53 30.51 4.84
C ARG A 187 37.82 30.62 3.35
N THR A 188 36.80 30.38 2.53
CA THR A 188 36.80 30.64 1.09
C THR A 188 35.38 30.93 0.64
N SER A 189 35.20 31.38 -0.59
CA SER A 189 33.91 31.43 -1.27
C SER A 189 33.85 30.39 -2.38
N LEU A 190 32.67 29.80 -2.56
CA LEU A 190 32.31 28.92 -3.66
C LEU A 190 31.45 29.72 -4.63
N ARG A 191 32.03 30.06 -5.78
CA ARG A 191 31.31 30.66 -6.90
C ARG A 191 30.53 29.58 -7.64
N VAL A 192 29.26 29.85 -7.91
CA VAL A 192 28.32 28.96 -8.60
C VAL A 192 27.76 29.72 -9.80
N ASP A 193 28.06 29.26 -11.01
CA ASP A 193 27.59 29.85 -12.27
C ASP A 193 26.67 28.89 -13.02
N ALA A 194 25.45 29.34 -13.35
CA ALA A 194 24.50 28.59 -14.18
C ALA A 194 23.47 29.56 -14.82
N GLY A 195 23.02 29.29 -16.05
CA GLY A 195 21.91 30.05 -16.64
C GLY A 195 22.18 31.54 -16.91
N GLY A 196 23.44 31.96 -17.01
CA GLY A 196 23.83 33.38 -17.07
C GLY A 196 23.83 34.10 -15.71
N GLN A 197 23.52 33.39 -14.63
CA GLN A 197 23.45 33.88 -13.27
C GLN A 197 24.64 33.37 -12.43
N THR A 198 25.07 34.18 -11.47
CA THR A 198 26.16 33.84 -10.53
C THR A 198 25.69 33.99 -9.07
N ARG A 199 26.08 33.04 -8.22
CA ARG A 199 26.02 33.16 -6.75
C ARG A 199 27.40 32.91 -6.15
N ARG A 200 27.69 33.53 -5.00
CA ARG A 200 28.83 33.17 -4.15
C ARG A 200 28.30 32.66 -2.82
N ILE A 201 28.76 31.49 -2.42
CA ILE A 201 28.38 30.80 -1.18
C ILE A 201 29.58 30.84 -0.23
N PRO A 202 29.47 31.39 0.98
CA PRO A 202 30.56 31.36 1.95
C PRO A 202 30.83 29.93 2.42
N VAL A 203 32.11 29.58 2.55
CA VAL A 203 32.60 28.27 2.96
C VAL A 203 33.57 28.42 4.12
N GLN A 204 33.31 27.72 5.22
CA GLN A 204 34.17 27.62 6.38
C GLN A 204 34.53 26.15 6.61
N VAL A 205 35.83 25.86 6.64
CA VAL A 205 36.37 24.58 7.13
C VAL A 205 37.03 24.81 8.48
N THR A 206 36.73 23.94 9.43
CA THR A 206 37.33 23.89 10.77
C THR A 206 37.66 22.45 11.13
N GLY A 207 38.54 22.23 12.11
CA GLY A 207 38.79 20.91 12.66
C GLY A 207 39.42 19.88 11.71
N PHE A 208 39.94 20.27 10.54
CA PHE A 208 40.43 19.35 9.51
C PHE A 208 41.48 18.34 10.02
N GLN A 209 42.41 18.81 10.87
CA GLN A 209 43.45 17.98 11.50
C GLN A 209 42.98 17.22 12.74
N LYS A 210 41.75 17.43 13.23
CA LYS A 210 41.21 16.61 14.33
C LYS A 210 40.94 15.21 13.80
N SER A 211 41.55 14.20 14.42
CA SER A 211 41.16 12.81 14.18
C SER A 211 39.72 12.62 14.64
N ARG A 212 38.80 12.44 13.68
CA ARG A 212 37.40 12.14 13.96
C ARG A 212 37.24 10.64 14.12
N VAL A 213 36.92 10.22 15.34
CA VAL A 213 36.44 8.87 15.62
C VAL A 213 35.24 8.56 14.72
N VAL A 214 35.33 7.50 13.91
CA VAL A 214 34.22 7.00 13.11
C VAL A 214 33.21 6.36 14.06
N ARG A 215 32.05 7.01 14.19
CA ARG A 215 30.94 6.52 15.01
C ARG A 215 30.43 5.16 14.51
N PHE A 216 30.13 4.25 15.43
CA PHE A 216 29.64 2.92 15.12
C PHE A 216 28.27 2.98 14.43
N GLU A 217 27.27 3.65 15.02
CA GLU A 217 25.95 3.77 14.43
C GLU A 217 25.99 4.64 13.17
N THR A 218 26.47 5.89 13.31
CA THR A 218 26.30 6.94 12.29
C THR A 218 27.43 7.02 11.26
N GLY A 219 28.47 6.21 11.42
CA GLY A 219 29.53 5.97 10.42
C GLY A 219 29.46 4.55 9.86
N LEU A 220 29.79 3.54 10.68
CA LEU A 220 29.90 2.15 10.22
C LEU A 220 28.57 1.55 9.76
N LEU A 221 27.55 1.50 10.64
CA LEU A 221 26.25 0.90 10.28
C LEU A 221 25.57 1.69 9.15
N ALA A 222 25.80 3.00 9.07
CA ALA A 222 25.37 3.83 7.95
C ALA A 222 26.06 3.41 6.63
N ALA A 223 27.38 3.19 6.64
CA ALA A 223 28.14 2.72 5.47
C ALA A 223 27.71 1.30 5.02
N LEU A 224 27.56 0.35 5.96
CA LEU A 224 27.05 -0.99 5.67
C LEU A 224 25.60 -0.98 5.16
N SER A 225 24.78 -0.05 5.66
CA SER A 225 23.42 0.19 5.17
C SER A 225 23.37 0.78 3.78
N LYS A 226 24.29 1.71 3.46
CA LYS A 226 24.42 2.36 2.15
C LYS A 226 24.71 1.35 1.03
N GLN A 227 25.56 0.37 1.32
CA GLN A 227 25.93 -0.70 0.40
C GLN A 227 25.01 -1.94 0.47
N GLY A 228 23.94 -1.89 1.26
CA GLY A 228 22.96 -2.98 1.35
C GLY A 228 23.46 -4.26 2.03
N CYS A 229 24.64 -4.26 2.65
CA CYS A 229 25.23 -5.44 3.29
C CYS A 229 24.31 -6.04 4.38
N ASN A 230 23.64 -5.17 5.14
CA ASN A 230 22.65 -5.51 6.17
C ASN A 230 21.19 -5.49 5.66
N SER A 231 20.97 -5.65 4.35
CA SER A 231 19.63 -5.84 3.79
C SER A 231 19.08 -7.25 4.08
N GLY A 232 17.75 -7.41 4.03
CA GLY A 232 17.08 -8.68 4.31
C GLY A 232 17.34 -9.81 3.30
N GLY A 233 17.90 -9.50 2.12
CA GLY A 233 18.41 -10.52 1.19
C GLY A 233 19.84 -10.99 1.52
N CYS A 234 20.59 -10.19 2.29
CA CYS A 234 21.99 -10.38 2.63
C CYS A 234 22.13 -10.64 4.14
N HIS A 235 23.11 -10.04 4.81
CA HIS A 235 23.42 -10.34 6.22
C HIS A 235 22.35 -9.84 7.20
N GLY A 236 21.42 -8.98 6.77
CA GLY A 236 20.26 -8.55 7.57
C GLY A 236 19.05 -9.48 7.48
N ALA A 237 19.18 -10.66 6.85
CA ALA A 237 18.19 -11.72 6.96
C ALA A 237 18.08 -12.25 8.41
N PRO A 238 16.95 -12.81 8.87
CA PRO A 238 16.79 -13.31 10.25
C PRO A 238 17.85 -14.34 10.69
N SER A 239 18.34 -15.16 9.75
CA SER A 239 19.44 -16.13 9.93
C SER A 239 20.80 -15.63 9.41
N GLY A 240 20.86 -14.42 8.85
CA GLY A 240 22.02 -13.89 8.13
C GLY A 240 22.35 -14.68 6.86
N LYS A 241 23.63 -14.63 6.45
CA LYS A 241 24.19 -15.44 5.35
C LYS A 241 25.61 -15.88 5.70
N GLY A 242 25.94 -17.15 5.42
CA GLY A 242 27.30 -17.69 5.57
C GLY A 242 27.91 -17.55 6.97
N GLY A 243 27.10 -17.72 8.03
CA GLY A 243 27.55 -17.54 9.41
C GLY A 243 27.84 -16.08 9.80
N PHE A 244 27.23 -15.11 9.12
CA PHE A 244 27.31 -13.69 9.46
C PHE A 244 25.92 -13.07 9.37
N ARG A 245 25.42 -12.58 10.50
CA ARG A 245 24.09 -11.99 10.68
C ARG A 245 24.19 -10.62 11.35
N LEU A 246 23.94 -9.58 10.59
CA LEU A 246 23.76 -8.22 11.10
C LEU A 246 22.28 -7.99 11.45
N SER A 247 21.99 -6.96 12.24
CA SER A 247 20.63 -6.46 12.37
C SER A 247 20.12 -5.94 11.01
N LEU A 248 18.85 -6.20 10.69
CA LEU A 248 18.24 -5.67 9.48
C LEU A 248 18.44 -4.15 9.45
N ARG A 249 19.05 -3.62 8.38
CA ARG A 249 19.17 -2.18 8.09
C ARG A 249 19.86 -1.32 9.18
N GLY A 250 20.51 -1.94 10.18
CA GLY A 250 21.16 -1.26 11.32
C GLY A 250 20.19 -0.97 12.49
N PHE A 251 19.11 -1.74 12.62
CA PHE A 251 18.03 -1.52 13.58
C PHE A 251 18.32 -2.01 15.02
N ASN A 252 19.34 -2.84 15.25
CA ASN A 252 19.76 -3.28 16.59
C ASN A 252 21.30 -3.17 16.72
N PRO A 253 21.83 -1.98 17.05
CA PRO A 253 23.27 -1.76 17.20
C PRO A 253 23.95 -2.65 18.26
N PRO A 254 23.36 -2.98 19.43
CA PRO A 254 23.96 -3.93 20.38
C PRO A 254 24.23 -5.32 19.79
N LEU A 255 23.32 -5.85 18.95
CA LEU A 255 23.55 -7.07 18.20
C LEU A 255 24.70 -6.90 17.19
N ASP A 256 24.68 -5.81 16.42
CA ASP A 256 25.74 -5.55 15.43
C ASP A 256 27.13 -5.44 16.08
N VAL A 257 27.24 -4.81 17.26
CA VAL A 257 28.45 -4.76 18.10
C VAL A 257 28.95 -6.17 18.41
N GLN A 258 28.07 -7.07 18.87
CA GLN A 258 28.43 -8.45 19.19
C GLN A 258 28.89 -9.23 17.95
N THR A 259 28.17 -9.13 16.84
CA THR A 259 28.49 -9.87 15.60
C THR A 259 29.76 -9.36 14.92
N LEU A 260 29.99 -8.05 14.89
CA LEU A 260 31.16 -7.46 14.21
C LEU A 260 32.45 -7.64 15.02
N ILE A 261 32.38 -7.49 16.36
CA ILE A 261 33.57 -7.40 17.22
C ILE A 261 33.89 -8.71 17.94
N ARG A 262 32.88 -9.53 18.31
CA ARG A 262 33.07 -10.67 19.24
C ARG A 262 32.86 -12.05 18.60
N GLU A 263 31.84 -12.21 17.76
CA GLU A 263 31.52 -13.51 17.15
C GLU A 263 32.69 -14.11 16.35
N GLN A 264 32.86 -15.44 16.42
CA GLN A 264 33.87 -16.20 15.67
C GLN A 264 35.29 -15.62 15.82
N PHE A 265 35.68 -15.28 17.05
CA PHE A 265 37.01 -14.77 17.41
C PHE A 265 37.41 -13.51 16.59
N ALA A 266 36.48 -12.57 16.44
CA ALA A 266 36.66 -11.28 15.74
C ALA A 266 37.09 -11.37 14.25
N ARG A 267 37.14 -12.56 13.64
CA ARG A 267 37.70 -12.87 12.30
C ARG A 267 37.20 -12.04 11.10
N ARG A 268 36.22 -11.16 11.30
CA ARG A 268 35.64 -10.30 10.26
C ARG A 268 36.39 -8.97 10.12
N THR A 269 37.10 -8.56 11.17
CA THR A 269 37.86 -7.30 11.25
C THR A 269 39.29 -7.55 11.73
N ASN A 270 40.26 -6.88 11.12
CA ASN A 270 41.65 -6.86 11.55
C ASN A 270 42.06 -5.42 11.90
N PRO A 271 42.12 -5.03 13.19
CA PRO A 271 42.52 -3.68 13.57
C PRO A 271 43.98 -3.32 13.26
N LEU A 272 44.86 -4.31 13.09
CA LEU A 272 46.28 -4.10 12.81
C LEU A 272 46.54 -3.80 11.33
N ASP A 273 45.84 -4.50 10.44
CA ASP A 273 45.70 -4.16 9.02
C ASP A 273 44.20 -4.13 8.64
N PRO A 274 43.58 -2.94 8.66
CA PRO A 274 42.17 -2.80 8.32
C PRO A 274 41.82 -3.29 6.93
N SER A 275 42.72 -3.13 5.94
CA SER A 275 42.50 -3.55 4.56
C SER A 275 42.35 -5.06 4.44
N GLU A 276 43.06 -5.83 5.27
CA GLU A 276 42.97 -7.28 5.33
C GLU A 276 41.68 -7.83 5.98
N SER A 277 40.81 -6.96 6.49
CA SER A 277 39.53 -7.36 7.08
C SER A 277 38.59 -8.00 6.06
N LEU A 278 38.00 -9.17 6.39
CA LEU A 278 36.97 -9.79 5.55
C LEU A 278 35.75 -8.88 5.32
N LEU A 279 35.48 -7.94 6.24
CA LEU A 279 34.44 -6.91 6.10
C LEU A 279 34.70 -5.92 4.95
N LEU A 280 35.96 -5.77 4.51
CA LEU A 280 36.35 -5.02 3.30
C LEU A 280 36.64 -5.96 2.12
N ARG A 281 37.49 -6.98 2.31
CA ARG A 281 37.96 -7.86 1.23
C ARG A 281 36.84 -8.59 0.48
N LYS A 282 35.74 -8.95 1.15
CA LYS A 282 34.59 -9.61 0.51
C LYS A 282 33.75 -8.67 -0.35
N PRO A 283 33.19 -7.55 0.15
CA PRO A 283 32.39 -6.66 -0.70
C PRO A 283 33.20 -5.96 -1.80
N THR A 284 34.54 -5.88 -1.72
CA THR A 284 35.42 -5.45 -2.82
C THR A 284 35.83 -6.57 -3.78
N MET A 285 35.38 -7.81 -3.57
CA MET A 285 35.73 -9.02 -4.36
C MET A 285 37.21 -9.43 -4.34
N GLN A 286 38.04 -8.88 -3.44
CA GLN A 286 39.39 -9.39 -3.15
C GLN A 286 39.39 -10.78 -2.48
N VAL A 287 38.24 -11.19 -1.95
CA VAL A 287 37.89 -12.55 -1.52
C VAL A 287 36.49 -12.85 -2.05
N ALA A 288 36.27 -14.07 -2.54
CA ALA A 288 34.98 -14.48 -3.12
C ALA A 288 33.79 -14.22 -2.17
N HIS A 289 32.77 -13.55 -2.70
CA HIS A 289 31.57 -13.14 -1.97
C HIS A 289 30.31 -13.50 -2.75
N GLY A 290 29.43 -14.31 -2.16
CA GLY A 290 28.19 -14.76 -2.80
C GLY A 290 27.15 -13.65 -3.06
N GLY A 291 27.33 -12.46 -2.49
CA GLY A 291 26.55 -11.27 -2.82
C GLY A 291 27.17 -10.38 -3.92
N GLY A 292 28.25 -10.82 -4.57
CA GLY A 292 28.97 -10.05 -5.58
C GLY A 292 29.70 -8.82 -5.03
N GLN A 293 30.16 -7.93 -5.91
CA GLN A 293 30.78 -6.68 -5.53
C GLN A 293 29.71 -5.70 -4.97
N GLN A 294 29.95 -5.16 -3.78
CA GLN A 294 29.07 -4.20 -3.10
C GLN A 294 29.81 -2.93 -2.64
N LEU A 295 31.15 -2.90 -2.76
CA LEU A 295 32.00 -1.81 -2.29
C LEU A 295 33.16 -1.59 -3.28
N GLN A 296 33.49 -0.33 -3.55
CA GLN A 296 34.70 0.08 -4.27
C GLN A 296 35.70 0.73 -3.31
N ALA A 297 36.99 0.78 -3.67
CA ALA A 297 38.03 1.29 -2.76
C ALA A 297 37.95 2.82 -2.54
N ASP A 298 37.38 3.56 -3.49
CA ASP A 298 37.14 5.00 -3.47
C ASP A 298 35.76 5.40 -2.90
N ASP A 299 34.89 4.41 -2.60
CA ASP A 299 33.59 4.68 -1.97
C ASP A 299 33.78 5.41 -0.63
N PRO A 300 33.01 6.48 -0.32
CA PRO A 300 32.98 7.08 1.02
C PRO A 300 32.66 6.07 2.13
N ALA A 301 31.92 5.00 1.80
CA ALA A 301 31.64 3.89 2.71
C ALA A 301 32.90 3.06 3.04
N TYR A 302 33.83 2.87 2.09
CA TYR A 302 35.07 2.12 2.33
C TYR A 302 35.93 2.85 3.36
N GLY A 303 36.14 4.15 3.18
CA GLY A 303 36.90 4.98 4.12
C GLY A 303 36.33 5.01 5.54
N LEU A 304 35.00 4.94 5.70
CA LEU A 304 34.36 4.85 7.01
C LEU A 304 34.55 3.47 7.65
N ILE A 305 34.35 2.38 6.89
CA ILE A 305 34.56 1.01 7.40
C ILE A 305 36.03 0.79 7.78
N HIS A 306 36.96 1.18 6.90
CA HIS A 306 38.41 1.09 7.16
C HIS A 306 38.84 1.96 8.35
N GLY A 307 38.31 3.18 8.48
CA GLY A 307 38.61 4.07 9.60
C GLY A 307 38.19 3.47 10.94
N TRP A 308 36.93 3.02 11.04
CA TRP A 308 36.40 2.40 12.25
C TRP A 308 37.18 1.14 12.69
N ILE A 309 37.64 0.33 11.73
CA ILE A 309 38.46 -0.85 12.03
C ILE A 309 39.84 -0.43 12.57
N GLY A 310 40.52 0.51 11.91
CA GLY A 310 41.83 1.03 12.33
C GLY A 310 41.81 1.80 13.66
N GLU A 311 40.66 2.32 14.06
CA GLU A 311 40.45 2.91 15.40
C GLU A 311 40.29 1.85 16.51
N GLY A 312 40.25 0.56 16.16
CA GLY A 312 40.12 -0.56 17.09
C GLY A 312 38.69 -1.10 17.25
N CYS A 313 37.86 -1.03 16.20
CA CYS A 313 36.52 -1.60 16.16
C CYS A 313 35.61 -1.21 17.34
N ARG A 314 35.64 0.05 17.78
CA ARG A 314 35.01 0.47 19.05
C ARG A 314 33.50 0.68 18.91
N PRO A 315 32.66 0.28 19.89
CA PRO A 315 31.28 0.73 19.94
C PRO A 315 31.22 2.26 20.19
N ASP A 316 30.07 2.88 19.93
CA ASP A 316 29.85 4.26 20.36
C ASP A 316 29.76 4.32 21.90
N PRO A 317 30.40 5.32 22.55
CA PRO A 317 30.35 5.48 24.00
C PRO A 317 28.99 6.00 24.48
N ASP A 318 28.70 5.81 25.76
CA ASP A 318 27.49 6.34 26.38
C ASP A 318 27.38 7.87 26.21
N GLY A 319 26.17 8.35 25.98
CA GLY A 319 25.91 9.76 25.67
C GLY A 319 26.36 10.23 24.28
N ALA A 320 26.90 9.36 23.41
CA ALA A 320 27.27 9.74 22.05
C ALA A 320 26.08 10.34 21.26
N ALA A 321 26.37 11.38 20.47
CA ALA A 321 25.36 12.11 19.70
C ALA A 321 24.67 11.22 18.65
N ARG A 322 23.38 10.91 18.86
CA ARG A 322 22.58 10.05 17.97
C ARG A 322 21.83 10.90 16.95
N CYS A 323 21.55 10.33 15.77
CA CYS A 323 20.67 10.96 14.79
C CYS A 323 19.23 11.01 15.32
N VAL A 324 18.65 12.20 15.45
CA VAL A 324 17.27 12.38 15.96
C VAL A 324 16.26 12.53 14.82
N ARG A 325 16.60 13.29 13.77
CA ARG A 325 15.75 13.45 12.56
C ARG A 325 16.61 13.61 11.30
N THR A 326 16.04 13.26 10.16
CA THR A 326 16.56 13.63 8.84
C THR A 326 15.61 14.57 8.10
N GLU A 327 16.14 15.33 7.16
CA GLU A 327 15.42 16.28 6.32
C GLU A 327 15.91 16.17 4.86
N VAL A 328 15.01 16.34 3.88
CA VAL A 328 15.28 16.12 2.45
C VAL A 328 14.92 17.37 1.66
N PHE A 329 15.84 17.83 0.81
CA PHE A 329 15.72 19.06 0.03
C PHE A 329 15.91 18.78 -1.47
N PRO A 330 15.03 19.25 -2.36
CA PRO A 330 13.66 19.74 -2.06
C PRO A 330 12.77 18.60 -1.54
N ARG A 331 11.85 18.91 -0.61
CA ARG A 331 10.82 17.96 -0.17
C ARG A 331 9.74 17.74 -1.23
N ASP A 332 9.38 18.80 -1.95
CA ASP A 332 8.36 18.79 -3.00
C ASP A 332 8.92 19.46 -4.25
N ARG A 333 8.81 18.81 -5.41
CA ARG A 333 9.21 19.38 -6.70
C ARG A 333 8.23 19.02 -7.81
N VAL A 334 7.92 20.02 -8.63
CA VAL A 334 7.31 19.85 -9.95
C VAL A 334 8.41 20.03 -11.00
N VAL A 335 8.69 18.98 -11.77
CA VAL A 335 9.68 18.95 -12.85
C VAL A 335 8.92 19.03 -14.18
N LYS A 336 8.99 20.18 -14.85
CA LYS A 336 8.38 20.41 -16.17
C LYS A 336 9.41 20.15 -17.28
N SER A 337 9.03 19.36 -18.28
CA SER A 337 9.77 19.20 -19.54
C SER A 337 10.11 20.58 -20.15
N PRO A 338 11.33 20.80 -20.71
CA PRO A 338 12.36 19.80 -21.00
C PRO A 338 13.26 19.40 -19.82
N ALA A 339 13.00 19.84 -18.58
CA ALA A 339 13.65 19.23 -17.42
C ALA A 339 13.14 17.80 -17.18
N THR A 340 14.04 16.90 -16.79
CA THR A 340 13.76 15.46 -16.56
C THR A 340 14.32 14.93 -15.24
N SER A 341 14.98 15.77 -14.45
CA SER A 341 15.73 15.37 -13.25
C SER A 341 15.58 16.33 -12.07
N GLN A 342 15.90 15.83 -10.88
CA GLN A 342 16.08 16.62 -9.65
C GLN A 342 17.10 15.95 -8.72
N GLN A 343 18.21 16.62 -8.43
CA GLN A 343 19.13 16.24 -7.36
C GLN A 343 18.49 16.46 -5.99
N LEU A 344 18.50 15.44 -5.13
CA LEU A 344 18.14 15.55 -3.73
C LEU A 344 19.38 15.78 -2.85
N ARG A 345 19.19 16.50 -1.75
CA ARG A 345 20.13 16.63 -0.63
C ARG A 345 19.47 16.12 0.64
N VAL A 346 20.23 15.48 1.52
CA VAL A 346 19.73 14.90 2.76
C VAL A 346 20.60 15.33 3.95
N VAL A 347 19.97 15.92 4.95
CA VAL A 347 20.62 16.38 6.19
C VAL A 347 20.17 15.51 7.36
N ALA A 348 21.10 15.10 8.21
CA ALA A 348 20.83 14.50 9.51
C ALA A 348 21.08 15.54 10.62
N HIS A 349 20.19 15.58 11.60
CA HIS A 349 20.31 16.39 12.81
C HIS A 349 20.50 15.46 14.00
N PHE A 350 21.37 15.85 14.93
CA PHE A 350 21.86 15.01 16.01
C PHE A 350 21.45 15.54 17.40
N SER A 351 21.47 14.69 18.41
CA SER A 351 21.05 15.03 19.78
C SER A 351 21.95 16.06 20.49
N ASP A 352 23.14 16.35 19.94
CA ASP A 352 24.05 17.42 20.39
C ASP A 352 23.76 18.77 19.69
N GLY A 353 22.66 18.88 18.96
CA GLY A 353 22.33 20.05 18.14
C GLY A 353 23.15 20.17 16.85
N SER A 354 24.14 19.30 16.61
CA SER A 354 24.89 19.30 15.36
C SER A 354 24.03 18.82 14.19
N SER A 355 24.46 19.15 12.97
CA SER A 355 23.80 18.73 11.74
C SER A 355 24.87 18.41 10.69
N ARG A 356 24.63 17.38 9.87
CA ARG A 356 25.56 16.95 8.81
C ARG A 356 24.81 16.60 7.54
N ASP A 357 25.41 16.88 6.40
CA ASP A 357 24.93 16.40 5.11
C ASP A 357 25.30 14.91 4.94
N ILE A 358 24.28 14.06 4.88
CA ILE A 358 24.43 12.60 4.75
C ILE A 358 23.90 12.09 3.41
N THR A 359 23.74 12.96 2.40
CA THR A 359 23.31 12.60 1.04
C THR A 359 24.08 11.39 0.47
N HIS A 360 25.37 11.32 0.78
CA HIS A 360 26.26 10.24 0.38
C HIS A 360 26.04 8.91 1.14
N LEU A 361 25.49 8.92 2.35
CA LEU A 361 25.17 7.74 3.17
C LEU A 361 23.67 7.35 3.15
N ALA A 362 22.79 8.24 2.69
CA ALA A 362 21.38 7.93 2.51
C ALA A 362 21.14 6.86 1.44
N VAL A 363 20.18 5.97 1.68
CA VAL A 363 19.66 4.99 0.72
C VAL A 363 18.40 5.55 0.08
N TYR A 364 18.30 5.46 -1.24
CA TYR A 364 17.19 6.02 -2.03
C TYR A 364 16.41 4.91 -2.74
N SER A 365 15.10 5.08 -2.90
CA SER A 365 14.25 4.24 -3.76
C SER A 365 12.98 4.99 -4.19
N SER A 366 12.55 4.83 -5.44
CA SER A 366 11.28 5.38 -5.94
C SER A 366 10.10 4.45 -5.64
N SER A 367 8.94 5.02 -5.28
CA SER A 367 7.68 4.26 -5.12
C SER A 367 7.08 3.85 -6.48
N ASN A 368 7.44 4.54 -7.57
CA ASN A 368 7.11 4.18 -8.94
C ASN A 368 8.35 4.37 -9.83
N ALA A 369 9.12 3.29 -9.99
CA ALA A 369 10.33 3.26 -10.81
C ALA A 369 10.05 3.43 -12.32
N GLY A 370 8.83 3.14 -12.78
CA GLY A 370 8.43 3.32 -14.18
C GLY A 370 8.17 4.78 -14.57
N LEU A 371 7.85 5.64 -13.60
CA LEU A 371 7.72 7.09 -13.79
C LEU A 371 9.07 7.81 -13.55
N ALA A 372 9.73 7.51 -12.43
CA ALA A 372 11.05 8.05 -12.14
C ALA A 372 11.93 7.10 -11.33
N THR A 373 13.21 7.09 -11.67
CA THR A 373 14.28 6.39 -10.96
C THR A 373 15.06 7.35 -10.06
N VAL A 374 15.85 6.83 -9.13
CA VAL A 374 16.78 7.61 -8.29
C VAL A 374 18.08 6.85 -8.13
N ASP A 375 19.21 7.54 -8.29
CA ASP A 375 20.54 6.90 -8.23
C ASP A 375 21.14 6.87 -6.81
N ARG A 376 22.31 6.23 -6.65
CA ARG A 376 23.05 6.17 -5.37
C ARG A 376 23.50 7.54 -4.84
N ARG A 377 23.43 8.62 -5.61
CA ARG A 377 23.79 9.99 -5.23
C ARG A 377 22.56 10.84 -4.89
N GLY A 378 21.35 10.31 -5.04
CA GLY A 378 20.10 11.06 -4.83
C GLY A 378 19.64 11.85 -6.05
N LEU A 379 20.21 11.61 -7.24
CA LEU A 379 19.73 12.21 -8.48
C LEU A 379 18.49 11.45 -8.96
N VAL A 380 17.33 12.09 -8.89
CA VAL A 380 16.08 11.58 -9.47
C VAL A 380 16.08 11.87 -10.97
N THR A 381 15.70 10.89 -11.80
CA THR A 381 15.54 11.05 -13.25
C THR A 381 14.27 10.32 -13.71
N GLY A 382 13.42 10.97 -14.50
CA GLY A 382 12.18 10.38 -14.99
C GLY A 382 11.61 11.06 -16.23
N GLY A 383 10.48 10.55 -16.68
CA GLY A 383 9.73 11.02 -17.84
C GLY A 383 8.25 10.66 -17.73
N GLY A 384 7.45 11.05 -18.72
CA GLY A 384 6.00 10.95 -18.61
C GLY A 384 5.39 12.02 -17.71
N THR A 385 4.08 11.90 -17.46
CA THR A 385 3.31 12.83 -16.62
C THR A 385 2.72 12.06 -15.44
N GLY A 386 2.92 12.52 -14.21
CA GLY A 386 2.45 11.84 -13.00
C GLY A 386 3.20 12.24 -11.73
N GLN A 387 3.01 11.52 -10.63
CA GLN A 387 3.67 11.75 -9.34
C GLN A 387 4.29 10.47 -8.76
N THR A 388 5.46 10.58 -8.11
CA THR A 388 6.09 9.49 -7.34
C THR A 388 6.68 10.00 -6.03
N GLY A 389 6.78 9.11 -5.04
CA GLY A 389 7.49 9.34 -3.78
C GLY A 389 8.88 8.74 -3.82
N ILE A 390 9.91 9.55 -3.60
CA ILE A 390 11.30 9.10 -3.46
C ILE A 390 11.58 8.89 -1.98
N LEU A 391 11.54 7.64 -1.53
CA LEU A 391 11.90 7.23 -0.17
C LEU A 391 13.41 7.44 0.05
N VAL A 392 13.74 8.07 1.17
CA VAL A 392 15.10 8.36 1.63
C VAL A 392 15.27 7.77 3.02
N ARG A 393 16.26 6.89 3.21
CA ARG A 393 16.56 6.25 4.50
C ARG A 393 17.99 6.51 4.96
N PHE A 394 18.15 6.81 6.25
CA PHE A 394 19.45 6.82 6.94
C PHE A 394 19.28 6.11 8.29
N LEU A 395 19.89 4.93 8.43
CA LEU A 395 19.62 3.99 9.54
C LEU A 395 18.11 3.69 9.67
N ASP A 396 17.51 4.03 10.81
CA ASP A 396 16.09 3.94 11.13
C ASP A 396 15.27 5.13 10.61
N LYS A 397 15.90 6.29 10.36
CA LYS A 397 15.19 7.50 9.92
C LYS A 397 14.77 7.38 8.46
N MET A 398 13.48 7.57 8.19
CA MET A 398 12.90 7.54 6.86
C MET A 398 12.09 8.80 6.57
N GLN A 399 12.33 9.36 5.38
CA GLN A 399 11.65 10.53 4.83
C GLN A 399 11.28 10.25 3.37
N ALA A 400 10.43 11.09 2.77
CA ALA A 400 10.16 11.02 1.34
C ALA A 400 10.15 12.42 0.70
N ALA A 401 10.72 12.51 -0.50
CA ALA A 401 10.55 13.66 -1.39
C ALA A 401 9.47 13.34 -2.45
N ARG A 402 8.55 14.26 -2.70
CA ARG A 402 7.48 14.11 -3.69
C ARG A 402 7.88 14.78 -5.00
N VAL A 403 7.97 13.99 -6.06
CA VAL A 403 8.34 14.48 -7.40
C VAL A 403 7.15 14.30 -8.34
N THR A 404 6.68 15.42 -8.90
CA THR A 404 5.66 15.44 -9.96
C THR A 404 6.36 15.76 -11.28
N LEU A 405 6.21 14.89 -12.28
CA LEU A 405 6.74 15.06 -13.63
C LEU A 405 5.61 15.50 -14.57
N ILE A 406 5.92 16.42 -15.50
CA ILE A 406 4.97 16.95 -16.49
C ILE A 406 5.65 16.99 -17.88
N GLU A 407 5.10 16.23 -18.84
CA GLU A 407 5.48 16.32 -20.26
C GLU A 407 5.12 17.70 -20.83
N ASN A 408 5.92 18.22 -21.78
CA ASN A 408 5.54 19.42 -22.51
C ASN A 408 4.43 19.06 -23.52
N ARG A 409 3.27 19.71 -23.42
CA ARG A 409 2.15 19.55 -24.37
C ARG A 409 1.89 20.89 -25.07
N PRO A 410 2.56 21.17 -26.21
CA PRO A 410 2.31 22.36 -27.01
C PRO A 410 0.81 22.45 -27.37
N GLY A 411 0.22 23.63 -27.15
CA GLY A 411 -1.21 23.85 -27.43
C GLY A 411 -2.19 23.31 -26.39
N PHE A 412 -1.74 22.78 -25.23
CA PHE A 412 -2.67 22.39 -24.16
C PHE A 412 -3.47 23.61 -23.64
N VAL A 413 -4.80 23.56 -23.80
CA VAL A 413 -5.74 24.53 -23.24
C VAL A 413 -6.54 23.87 -22.12
N TRP A 414 -6.57 24.48 -20.94
CA TRP A 414 -7.39 24.01 -19.83
C TRP A 414 -8.88 24.29 -20.13
N PRO A 415 -9.77 23.27 -20.20
CA PRO A 415 -11.17 23.45 -20.64
C PRO A 415 -12.08 24.16 -19.63
N ASN A 416 -11.53 24.63 -18.50
CA ASN A 416 -12.21 25.36 -17.43
C ASN A 416 -13.60 24.84 -17.01
N PRO A 417 -13.74 23.54 -16.70
CA PRO A 417 -14.99 22.96 -16.22
C PRO A 417 -15.48 23.67 -14.96
N ALA A 418 -16.73 24.15 -14.99
CA ALA A 418 -17.39 24.67 -13.80
C ALA A 418 -17.46 23.60 -12.70
N SER A 419 -17.43 24.04 -11.44
CA SER A 419 -17.29 23.20 -10.24
C SER A 419 -18.56 23.31 -9.38
N THR A 420 -19.08 22.21 -8.85
CA THR A 420 -20.27 22.24 -7.98
C THR A 420 -19.89 22.51 -6.52
N ASN A 421 -18.77 21.97 -6.05
CA ASN A 421 -18.29 22.15 -4.68
C ASN A 421 -16.75 22.18 -4.58
N ARG A 422 -16.21 22.12 -3.36
CA ARG A 422 -14.76 22.20 -3.10
C ARG A 422 -13.97 20.96 -3.57
N VAL A 423 -14.58 19.77 -3.64
CA VAL A 423 -13.95 18.57 -4.24
C VAL A 423 -13.55 18.88 -5.67
N ASP A 424 -14.49 19.39 -6.47
CA ASP A 424 -14.26 19.73 -7.87
C ASP A 424 -13.14 20.74 -8.03
N GLN A 425 -13.11 21.81 -7.23
CA GLN A 425 -12.07 22.84 -7.30
C GLN A 425 -10.65 22.25 -7.07
N LEU A 426 -10.51 21.36 -6.09
CA LEU A 426 -9.23 20.76 -5.72
C LEU A 426 -8.78 19.68 -6.72
N VAL A 427 -9.72 18.92 -7.30
CA VAL A 427 -9.45 17.96 -8.37
C VAL A 427 -9.13 18.68 -9.70
N HIS A 428 -9.91 19.70 -10.06
CA HIS A 428 -9.64 20.55 -11.23
C HIS A 428 -8.28 21.27 -11.12
N GLY A 429 -7.92 21.79 -9.95
CA GLY A 429 -6.60 22.38 -9.71
C GLY A 429 -5.45 21.39 -9.96
N ARG A 430 -5.58 20.15 -9.44
CA ARG A 430 -4.61 19.08 -9.66
C ARG A 430 -4.50 18.67 -11.14
N LEU A 431 -5.63 18.44 -11.80
CA LEU A 431 -5.71 18.08 -13.22
C LEU A 431 -5.13 19.17 -14.14
N LYS A 432 -5.36 20.44 -13.82
CA LYS A 432 -4.78 21.58 -14.54
C LYS A 432 -3.26 21.62 -14.43
N VAL A 433 -2.68 21.31 -13.27
CA VAL A 433 -1.23 21.19 -13.09
C VAL A 433 -0.65 20.04 -13.92
N LEU A 434 -1.34 18.90 -13.97
CA LEU A 434 -0.91 17.72 -14.75
C LEU A 434 -1.21 17.83 -16.26
N GLN A 435 -1.81 18.92 -16.73
CA GLN A 435 -2.27 19.09 -18.12
C GLN A 435 -3.18 17.96 -18.61
N VAL A 436 -4.06 17.45 -17.74
CA VAL A 436 -5.03 16.39 -18.04
C VAL A 436 -6.44 16.99 -18.03
N PRO A 437 -7.20 16.96 -19.14
CA PRO A 437 -8.58 17.42 -19.13
C PRO A 437 -9.49 16.37 -18.46
N PRO A 438 -10.45 16.74 -17.61
CA PRO A 438 -11.45 15.80 -17.12
C PRO A 438 -12.44 15.38 -18.22
N SER A 439 -12.96 14.16 -18.11
CA SER A 439 -14.08 13.69 -18.94
C SER A 439 -15.37 14.46 -18.66
N PRO A 440 -16.33 14.48 -19.60
CA PRO A 440 -17.63 15.15 -19.44
C PRO A 440 -18.45 14.55 -18.27
N ALA A 441 -19.57 15.19 -17.93
CA ALA A 441 -20.53 14.62 -16.99
C ALA A 441 -21.20 13.35 -17.57
N SER A 442 -21.39 12.33 -16.73
CA SER A 442 -22.07 11.09 -17.11
C SER A 442 -23.56 11.32 -17.38
N SER A 443 -24.14 10.47 -18.22
CA SER A 443 -25.59 10.40 -18.44
C SER A 443 -26.34 10.04 -17.15
N ASP A 444 -27.64 10.35 -17.09
CA ASP A 444 -28.47 10.05 -15.92
C ASP A 444 -28.59 8.55 -15.65
N GLY A 445 -28.55 7.69 -16.67
CA GLY A 445 -28.56 6.22 -16.50
C GLY A 445 -27.29 5.70 -15.84
N GLN A 446 -26.11 6.13 -16.35
CA GLN A 446 -24.80 5.82 -15.74
C GLN A 446 -24.75 6.31 -14.29
N PHE A 447 -25.10 7.57 -14.03
CA PHE A 447 -25.10 8.14 -12.68
C PHE A 447 -26.04 7.36 -11.73
N LEU A 448 -27.27 7.08 -12.16
CA LEU A 448 -28.25 6.31 -11.39
C LEU A 448 -27.73 4.91 -11.03
N ARG A 449 -27.18 4.19 -12.02
CA ARG A 449 -26.59 2.85 -11.83
C ARG A 449 -25.46 2.91 -10.81
N ARG A 450 -24.50 3.82 -11.01
CA ARG A 450 -23.30 3.99 -10.21
C ARG A 450 -23.63 4.30 -8.74
N VAL A 451 -24.44 5.33 -8.50
CA VAL A 451 -24.75 5.79 -7.14
C VAL A 451 -25.60 4.78 -6.36
N SER A 452 -26.44 4.00 -7.03
CA SER A 452 -27.21 2.91 -6.41
C SER A 452 -26.29 1.75 -6.01
N LEU A 453 -25.43 1.29 -6.93
CA LEU A 453 -24.44 0.25 -6.63
C LEU A 453 -23.50 0.64 -5.49
N ASP A 454 -23.11 1.91 -5.38
CA ASP A 454 -22.18 2.40 -4.36
C ASP A 454 -22.81 2.54 -2.98
N LEU A 455 -24.05 3.05 -2.92
CA LEU A 455 -24.75 3.26 -1.67
C LEU A 455 -25.45 2.00 -1.17
N THR A 456 -26.20 1.28 -2.00
CA THR A 456 -27.04 0.15 -1.58
C THR A 456 -26.56 -1.22 -2.06
N GLY A 457 -25.62 -1.29 -3.01
CA GLY A 457 -25.16 -2.56 -3.57
C GLY A 457 -26.12 -3.19 -4.60
N LEU A 458 -27.15 -2.46 -5.05
CA LEU A 458 -28.22 -2.99 -5.88
C LEU A 458 -28.40 -2.20 -7.18
N LEU A 459 -28.98 -2.84 -8.20
CA LEU A 459 -29.51 -2.11 -9.34
C LEU A 459 -30.86 -1.47 -8.97
N PRO A 460 -31.14 -0.23 -9.40
CA PRO A 460 -32.47 0.34 -9.27
C PRO A 460 -33.51 -0.45 -10.07
N THR A 461 -34.76 -0.47 -9.59
CA THR A 461 -35.86 -1.13 -10.30
C THR A 461 -36.20 -0.41 -11.61
N VAL A 462 -36.82 -1.10 -12.57
CA VAL A 462 -37.21 -0.48 -13.86
C VAL A 462 -38.14 0.71 -13.67
N GLU A 463 -39.03 0.63 -12.69
CA GLU A 463 -39.97 1.70 -12.30
C GLU A 463 -39.20 2.92 -11.78
N SER A 464 -38.23 2.69 -10.89
CA SER A 464 -37.34 3.72 -10.34
C SER A 464 -36.46 4.35 -11.42
N THR A 465 -35.95 3.54 -12.35
CA THR A 465 -35.17 3.99 -13.50
C THR A 465 -36.00 4.87 -14.42
N ARG A 466 -37.19 4.42 -14.85
CA ARG A 466 -38.09 5.20 -15.70
C ARG A 466 -38.47 6.54 -15.05
N ALA A 467 -38.80 6.53 -13.76
CA ALA A 467 -39.13 7.74 -13.01
C ALA A 467 -37.94 8.74 -12.91
N PHE A 468 -36.71 8.25 -12.75
CA PHE A 468 -35.53 9.11 -12.67
C PHE A 468 -35.10 9.68 -14.04
N LEU A 469 -35.27 8.91 -15.12
CA LEU A 469 -34.98 9.38 -16.49
C LEU A 469 -36.04 10.37 -17.01
N SER A 470 -37.31 10.20 -16.60
CA SER A 470 -38.38 11.14 -16.95
C SER A 470 -38.31 12.45 -16.16
N ASP A 471 -37.90 12.41 -14.89
CA ASP A 471 -37.75 13.60 -14.02
C ASP A 471 -36.84 14.67 -14.66
N LYS A 472 -37.32 15.92 -14.68
CA LYS A 472 -36.64 17.09 -15.26
C LYS A 472 -36.18 18.11 -14.21
N ARG A 473 -36.37 17.84 -12.91
CA ARG A 473 -35.92 18.74 -11.83
C ARG A 473 -34.38 18.82 -11.81
N PRO A 474 -33.79 20.02 -11.70
CA PRO A 474 -32.34 20.18 -11.69
C PRO A 474 -31.66 19.58 -10.44
N ASP A 475 -32.41 19.43 -9.34
CA ASP A 475 -31.93 18.87 -8.08
C ASP A 475 -32.07 17.34 -7.97
N LYS A 476 -32.61 16.65 -8.99
CA LYS A 476 -32.98 15.22 -8.92
C LYS A 476 -31.81 14.30 -8.53
N ARG A 477 -30.58 14.64 -8.96
CA ARG A 477 -29.36 13.89 -8.59
C ARG A 477 -29.05 13.99 -7.10
N GLY A 478 -29.23 15.17 -6.50
CA GLY A 478 -29.11 15.37 -5.06
C GLY A 478 -30.22 14.64 -4.29
N ARG A 479 -31.48 14.75 -4.74
CA ARG A 479 -32.62 14.02 -4.14
C ARG A 479 -32.42 12.50 -4.15
N LEU A 480 -31.81 11.95 -5.20
CA LEU A 480 -31.45 10.53 -5.28
C LEU A 480 -30.39 10.16 -4.23
N ILE A 481 -29.32 10.96 -4.10
CA ILE A 481 -28.26 10.75 -3.11
C ILE A 481 -28.84 10.74 -1.68
N GLU A 482 -29.65 11.75 -1.31
CA GLU A 482 -30.25 11.80 0.03
C GLU A 482 -31.13 10.58 0.32
N ARG A 483 -31.98 10.18 -0.64
CA ARG A 483 -32.89 9.03 -0.49
C ARG A 483 -32.13 7.72 -0.30
N LEU A 484 -31.00 7.54 -1.00
CA LEU A 484 -30.17 6.34 -0.89
C LEU A 484 -29.32 6.33 0.39
N LEU A 485 -28.81 7.50 0.84
CA LEU A 485 -28.02 7.60 2.07
C LEU A 485 -28.81 7.25 3.35
N VAL A 486 -30.13 7.26 3.31
CA VAL A 486 -31.02 6.95 4.46
C VAL A 486 -31.84 5.67 4.27
N SER A 487 -31.52 4.83 3.28
CA SER A 487 -32.24 3.57 3.03
C SER A 487 -31.65 2.38 3.78
N ASP A 488 -32.50 1.41 4.14
CA ASP A 488 -32.09 0.22 4.89
C ASP A 488 -31.06 -0.62 4.11
N GLU A 489 -31.16 -0.66 2.78
CA GLU A 489 -30.21 -1.34 1.91
C GLU A 489 -28.82 -0.67 1.96
N HIS A 490 -28.75 0.65 2.15
CA HIS A 490 -27.48 1.32 2.38
C HIS A 490 -26.85 0.90 3.70
N ALA A 491 -27.61 0.90 4.79
CA ALA A 491 -27.10 0.44 6.09
C ALA A 491 -26.68 -1.03 6.08
N LEU A 492 -27.43 -1.91 5.40
CA LEU A 492 -27.08 -3.33 5.24
C LEU A 492 -25.81 -3.52 4.40
N PHE A 493 -25.73 -2.91 3.21
CA PHE A 493 -24.56 -3.04 2.34
C PHE A 493 -23.30 -2.43 2.98
N TRP A 494 -23.41 -1.31 3.69
CA TRP A 494 -22.27 -0.67 4.34
C TRP A 494 -21.86 -1.35 5.64
N ALA A 495 -22.80 -1.94 6.38
CA ALA A 495 -22.46 -2.87 7.46
C ALA A 495 -21.69 -4.10 6.94
N SER A 496 -22.02 -4.60 5.75
CA SER A 496 -21.29 -5.73 5.13
C SER A 496 -19.80 -5.41 4.90
N LYS A 497 -19.46 -4.16 4.55
CA LYS A 497 -18.06 -3.70 4.36
C LYS A 497 -17.29 -3.73 5.69
N TRP A 498 -17.87 -3.19 6.76
CA TRP A 498 -17.28 -3.27 8.11
C TRP A 498 -17.23 -4.70 8.64
N ALA A 499 -18.22 -5.53 8.29
CA ALA A 499 -18.26 -6.93 8.67
C ALA A 499 -17.17 -7.76 7.98
N ASP A 500 -16.80 -7.41 6.73
CA ASP A 500 -15.60 -7.94 6.06
C ASP A 500 -14.34 -7.57 6.85
N MET A 501 -14.12 -6.28 7.12
CA MET A 501 -12.94 -5.79 7.85
C MET A 501 -12.79 -6.41 9.25
N PHE A 502 -13.88 -6.51 10.01
CA PHE A 502 -13.89 -6.99 11.40
C PHE A 502 -14.05 -8.51 11.52
N ARG A 503 -13.81 -9.28 10.44
CA ARG A 503 -13.81 -10.76 10.44
C ARG A 503 -15.09 -11.41 10.99
N VAL A 504 -16.23 -10.81 10.66
CA VAL A 504 -17.56 -11.27 11.13
C VAL A 504 -17.92 -12.58 10.45
N THR A 505 -17.62 -13.67 11.15
CA THR A 505 -17.73 -15.06 10.72
C THR A 505 -18.37 -15.91 11.82
N ARG A 506 -19.10 -16.96 11.43
CA ARG A 506 -19.61 -17.97 12.37
C ARG A 506 -18.45 -18.76 12.99
N GLY A 507 -17.32 -18.89 12.29
CA GLY A 507 -16.08 -19.47 12.83
C GLY A 507 -15.57 -18.75 14.09
N GLN A 508 -15.46 -17.41 14.06
CA GLN A 508 -14.97 -16.63 15.21
C GLN A 508 -16.08 -16.31 16.23
N LEU A 509 -17.27 -15.95 15.76
CA LEU A 509 -18.33 -15.35 16.59
C LEU A 509 -19.46 -16.33 16.97
N GLY A 510 -19.57 -17.47 16.27
CA GLY A 510 -20.78 -18.30 16.27
C GLY A 510 -21.96 -17.58 15.61
N SER A 511 -23.01 -18.32 15.21
CA SER A 511 -24.17 -17.73 14.50
C SER A 511 -24.82 -16.58 15.26
N ARG A 512 -25.02 -16.73 16.58
CA ARG A 512 -25.65 -15.71 17.42
C ARG A 512 -24.76 -14.49 17.68
N GLY A 513 -23.43 -14.65 17.67
CA GLY A 513 -22.48 -13.53 17.75
C GLY A 513 -22.42 -12.75 16.43
N VAL A 514 -22.43 -13.45 15.29
CA VAL A 514 -22.64 -12.87 13.96
C VAL A 514 -23.94 -12.04 13.93
N ASP A 515 -25.08 -12.63 14.29
CA ASP A 515 -26.38 -11.95 14.25
C ASP A 515 -26.39 -10.68 15.11
N LYS A 516 -25.81 -10.76 16.32
CA LYS A 516 -25.76 -9.63 17.26
C LYS A 516 -24.84 -8.52 16.76
N PHE A 517 -23.63 -8.85 16.33
CA PHE A 517 -22.65 -7.83 15.92
C PHE A 517 -23.01 -7.23 14.56
N HIS A 518 -23.52 -8.02 13.61
CA HIS A 518 -24.00 -7.50 12.33
C HIS A 518 -25.17 -6.51 12.51
N ARG A 519 -26.16 -6.81 13.37
CA ARG A 519 -27.26 -5.87 13.66
C ARG A 519 -26.76 -4.57 14.30
N TRP A 520 -25.73 -4.64 15.16
CA TRP A 520 -25.10 -3.44 15.74
C TRP A 520 -24.35 -2.61 14.70
N LEU A 521 -23.67 -3.25 13.73
CA LEU A 521 -23.07 -2.56 12.59
C LEU A 521 -24.15 -1.87 11.72
N VAL A 522 -25.23 -2.58 11.37
CA VAL A 522 -26.35 -2.03 10.58
C VAL A 522 -26.97 -0.82 11.29
N ALA A 523 -27.33 -0.93 12.57
CA ALA A 523 -27.86 0.19 13.34
C ALA A 523 -26.88 1.38 13.37
N SER A 524 -25.58 1.13 13.59
CA SER A 524 -24.56 2.17 13.60
C SER A 524 -24.38 2.91 12.27
N ILE A 525 -24.79 2.34 11.13
CA ILE A 525 -24.87 3.05 9.84
C ILE A 525 -26.25 3.71 9.66
N GLN A 526 -27.34 3.01 10.01
CA GLN A 526 -28.71 3.51 9.86
C GLN A 526 -28.95 4.80 10.65
N ASP A 527 -28.49 4.83 11.90
CA ASP A 527 -28.60 5.96 12.83
C ASP A 527 -27.59 7.08 12.53
N ASN A 528 -26.76 6.92 11.47
CA ASN A 528 -25.59 7.75 11.16
C ASN A 528 -24.67 7.99 12.36
N ARG A 529 -24.32 6.93 13.10
CA ARG A 529 -23.55 7.08 14.32
C ARG A 529 -22.22 7.79 14.03
N PRO A 530 -21.89 8.89 14.74
CA PRO A 530 -20.60 9.58 14.61
C PRO A 530 -19.43 8.60 14.70
N TYR A 531 -18.45 8.75 13.81
CA TYR A 531 -17.42 7.73 13.64
C TYR A 531 -16.44 7.66 14.83
N ASP A 532 -16.21 8.78 15.51
CA ASP A 532 -15.53 8.84 16.81
C ASP A 532 -16.23 7.98 17.87
N GLN A 533 -17.55 8.07 17.99
CA GLN A 533 -18.32 7.25 18.92
C GLN A 533 -18.28 5.78 18.50
N PHE A 534 -18.57 5.48 17.23
CA PHE A 534 -18.52 4.13 16.67
C PHE A 534 -17.21 3.40 16.99
N VAL A 535 -16.05 4.07 16.86
CA VAL A 535 -14.74 3.49 17.17
C VAL A 535 -14.45 3.49 18.68
N THR A 536 -14.91 4.50 19.43
CA THR A 536 -14.77 4.53 20.90
C THR A 536 -15.52 3.35 21.55
N ASP A 537 -16.76 3.10 21.14
CA ASP A 537 -17.57 1.95 21.58
C ASP A 537 -16.88 0.61 21.27
N LEU A 538 -16.35 0.45 20.05
CA LEU A 538 -15.60 -0.75 19.65
C LEU A 538 -14.39 -0.97 20.55
N LEU A 539 -13.52 0.04 20.70
CA LEU A 539 -12.24 -0.09 21.40
C LEU A 539 -12.36 -0.15 22.93
N THR A 540 -13.39 0.45 23.52
CA THR A 540 -13.66 0.40 24.96
C THR A 540 -14.61 -0.73 25.37
N SER A 541 -15.23 -1.42 24.42
CA SER A 541 -16.20 -2.51 24.68
C SER A 541 -15.70 -3.55 25.70
N GLN A 542 -16.60 -3.94 26.60
CA GLN A 542 -16.47 -4.98 27.62
C GLN A 542 -17.86 -5.57 27.92
N GLY A 543 -17.90 -6.66 28.69
CA GLY A 543 -19.11 -7.35 29.11
C GLY A 543 -19.47 -8.53 28.23
N ASP A 544 -20.74 -8.92 28.33
CA ASP A 544 -21.38 -10.02 27.62
C ASP A 544 -21.43 -9.77 26.08
N THR A 545 -20.95 -10.70 25.26
CA THR A 545 -20.91 -10.50 23.79
C THR A 545 -22.27 -10.51 23.09
N PHE A 546 -23.35 -10.94 23.74
CA PHE A 546 -24.72 -10.86 23.19
C PHE A 546 -25.51 -9.67 23.78
N GLY A 547 -25.15 -9.19 24.97
CA GLY A 547 -25.69 -7.98 25.60
C GLY A 547 -25.03 -6.69 25.11
N ASN A 548 -23.71 -6.69 24.94
CA ASN A 548 -22.92 -5.64 24.30
C ASN A 548 -22.28 -6.18 22.99
N PRO A 549 -22.96 -6.06 21.84
CA PRO A 549 -22.47 -6.65 20.60
C PRO A 549 -21.12 -6.11 20.12
N ALA A 550 -20.75 -4.87 20.48
CA ALA A 550 -19.45 -4.29 20.11
C ALA A 550 -18.26 -5.09 20.68
N ALA A 551 -18.44 -5.80 21.80
CA ALA A 551 -17.43 -6.69 22.38
C ALA A 551 -17.04 -7.86 21.47
N ASN A 552 -17.83 -8.16 20.43
CA ASN A 552 -17.44 -9.13 19.39
C ASN A 552 -16.25 -8.66 18.54
N TYR A 553 -15.92 -7.35 18.52
CA TYR A 553 -14.68 -6.87 17.93
C TYR A 553 -13.47 -7.55 18.59
N PHE A 554 -13.42 -7.56 19.93
CA PHE A 554 -12.36 -8.27 20.66
C PHE A 554 -12.54 -9.79 20.71
N ARG A 555 -13.70 -10.33 20.34
CA ARG A 555 -13.85 -11.77 20.08
C ARG A 555 -13.20 -12.17 18.76
N ALA A 556 -13.40 -11.38 17.70
CA ALA A 556 -12.77 -11.58 16.39
C ALA A 556 -11.28 -11.19 16.38
N ALA A 557 -10.87 -10.20 17.18
CA ALA A 557 -9.48 -9.83 17.46
C ALA A 557 -8.96 -10.61 18.68
N ALA A 558 -8.59 -11.89 18.46
CA ALA A 558 -8.58 -12.90 19.51
C ALA A 558 -7.47 -12.72 20.56
N ASP A 559 -6.32 -12.14 20.18
CA ASP A 559 -5.17 -11.92 21.06
C ASP A 559 -4.60 -10.48 20.96
N THR A 560 -3.62 -10.18 21.80
CA THR A 560 -2.96 -8.87 21.90
C THR A 560 -2.35 -8.39 20.58
N SER A 561 -1.71 -9.27 19.82
CA SER A 561 -1.11 -8.97 18.51
C SER A 561 -2.18 -8.62 17.50
N ASP A 562 -3.21 -9.46 17.41
CA ASP A 562 -4.28 -9.31 16.44
C ASP A 562 -5.10 -8.03 16.70
N ALA A 563 -5.41 -7.72 17.97
CA ALA A 563 -6.01 -6.45 18.36
C ALA A 563 -5.12 -5.24 18.01
N THR A 564 -3.80 -5.36 18.19
CA THR A 564 -2.82 -4.31 17.83
C THR A 564 -2.80 -4.06 16.33
N GLU A 565 -2.63 -5.10 15.54
CA GLU A 565 -2.46 -5.04 14.09
C GLU A 565 -3.76 -4.62 13.38
N THR A 566 -4.90 -5.11 13.87
CA THR A 566 -6.23 -4.77 13.35
C THR A 566 -6.62 -3.32 13.70
N THR A 567 -6.40 -2.86 14.94
CA THR A 567 -6.63 -1.45 15.32
C THR A 567 -5.74 -0.50 14.49
N ALA A 568 -4.44 -0.80 14.41
CA ALA A 568 -3.47 0.04 13.70
C ALA A 568 -3.80 0.17 12.21
N ARG A 569 -4.22 -0.92 11.56
CA ARG A 569 -4.62 -0.90 10.14
C ARG A 569 -5.94 -0.13 9.94
N HIS A 570 -6.97 -0.42 10.72
CA HIS A 570 -8.32 0.13 10.46
C HIS A 570 -8.46 1.60 10.82
N PHE A 571 -7.91 2.03 11.96
CA PHE A 571 -8.17 3.35 12.51
C PHE A 571 -6.99 4.33 12.39
N LEU A 572 -5.79 3.84 12.03
CA LEU A 572 -4.62 4.68 11.79
C LEU A 572 -3.99 4.49 10.39
N GLY A 573 -4.42 3.48 9.61
CA GLY A 573 -3.80 3.19 8.31
C GLY A 573 -2.34 2.73 8.41
N ILE A 574 -1.97 2.12 9.54
CA ILE A 574 -0.60 1.70 9.84
C ILE A 574 -0.52 0.18 9.71
N ARG A 575 0.26 -0.29 8.73
CA ARG A 575 0.53 -1.72 8.47
C ARG A 575 1.63 -2.24 9.42
N ILE A 576 1.35 -2.15 10.73
CA ILE A 576 2.34 -2.31 11.81
C ILE A 576 2.94 -3.73 11.91
N GLN A 577 2.33 -4.76 11.32
CA GLN A 577 2.67 -6.17 11.59
C GLN A 577 4.15 -6.53 11.39
N CYS A 578 4.84 -5.96 10.38
CA CYS A 578 6.26 -6.25 10.18
C CYS A 578 7.18 -5.62 11.24
N ALA A 579 6.68 -4.69 12.05
CA ALA A 579 7.40 -4.12 13.19
C ALA A 579 7.50 -5.10 14.38
N LYS A 580 6.69 -6.16 14.41
CA LYS A 580 6.62 -7.15 15.51
C LYS A 580 7.94 -7.84 15.82
N CYS A 581 8.73 -8.17 14.80
CA CYS A 581 9.94 -8.99 14.92
C CYS A 581 11.26 -8.20 14.70
N HIS A 582 11.17 -7.02 14.08
CA HIS A 582 12.27 -6.07 13.79
C HIS A 582 11.63 -4.73 13.40
N ASN A 583 12.34 -3.60 13.39
CA ASN A 583 11.75 -2.34 12.89
C ASN A 583 11.26 -2.49 11.44
N HIS A 584 10.21 -1.75 11.06
CA HIS A 584 9.57 -1.90 9.76
C HIS A 584 10.54 -1.55 8.60
N PRO A 585 10.71 -2.41 7.58
CA PRO A 585 11.76 -2.22 6.58
C PRO A 585 11.58 -0.95 5.73
N TYR A 586 10.33 -0.52 5.49
CA TYR A 586 9.99 0.56 4.55
C TYR A 586 9.27 1.75 5.20
N GLU A 587 9.12 1.77 6.54
CA GLU A 587 8.36 2.80 7.27
C GLU A 587 8.98 3.09 8.64
N ARG A 588 8.60 4.21 9.25
CA ARG A 588 9.21 4.77 10.48
C ARG A 588 9.06 3.92 11.76
N TRP A 589 8.32 2.83 11.73
CA TRP A 589 7.84 2.14 12.93
C TRP A 589 8.88 1.17 13.49
N THR A 590 9.22 1.33 14.76
CA THR A 590 10.15 0.43 15.46
C THR A 590 9.41 -0.71 16.15
N GLN A 591 10.16 -1.74 16.57
CA GLN A 591 9.61 -2.82 17.38
C GLN A 591 9.07 -2.31 18.73
N ALA A 592 9.77 -1.36 19.37
CA ALA A 592 9.26 -0.66 20.54
C ALA A 592 7.92 0.06 20.28
N ASN A 593 7.68 0.57 19.06
CA ASN A 593 6.37 1.13 18.70
C ASN A 593 5.28 0.05 18.58
N TYR A 594 5.58 -1.13 18.03
CA TYR A 594 4.63 -2.25 18.01
C TYR A 594 4.22 -2.65 19.44
N TYR A 595 5.21 -2.91 20.31
CA TYR A 595 4.95 -3.36 21.68
C TYR A 595 4.32 -2.25 22.55
N GLY A 596 4.64 -0.98 22.29
CA GLY A 596 3.98 0.16 22.93
C GLY A 596 2.50 0.35 22.53
N ILE A 597 2.10 -0.01 21.31
CA ILE A 597 0.66 -0.08 20.94
C ILE A 597 0.03 -1.32 21.59
N ALA A 598 0.72 -2.46 21.57
CA ALA A 598 0.23 -3.71 22.16
C ALA A 598 0.02 -3.65 23.68
N ALA A 599 0.75 -2.79 24.40
CA ALA A 599 0.57 -2.52 25.82
C ALA A 599 -0.79 -1.90 26.20
N PHE A 600 -1.58 -1.42 25.24
CA PHE A 600 -2.99 -1.05 25.42
C PHE A 600 -3.94 -2.27 25.45
N PHE A 601 -3.63 -3.31 24.68
CA PHE A 601 -4.50 -4.46 24.45
C PHE A 601 -4.17 -5.66 25.35
N ASN A 602 -2.96 -5.74 25.88
CA ASN A 602 -2.46 -6.89 26.64
C ASN A 602 -3.28 -7.28 27.88
N ARG A 603 -4.05 -6.34 28.43
CA ARG A 603 -4.91 -6.55 29.60
C ARG A 603 -6.31 -7.09 29.25
N ILE A 604 -6.67 -7.25 27.97
CA ILE A 604 -7.96 -7.83 27.57
C ILE A 604 -7.99 -9.33 27.90
N GLN A 605 -9.01 -9.74 28.63
CA GLN A 605 -9.28 -11.11 29.04
C GLN A 605 -10.68 -11.55 28.57
N ARG A 606 -10.87 -12.87 28.42
CA ARG A 606 -12.07 -13.47 27.84
C ARG A 606 -12.42 -14.77 28.55
N THR A 607 -13.70 -15.09 28.71
CA THR A 607 -14.11 -16.44 29.13
C THR A 607 -13.99 -17.41 27.95
N LYS A 608 -13.95 -18.71 28.25
CA LYS A 608 -14.37 -19.70 27.24
C LYS A 608 -15.84 -19.45 26.86
N PRO A 609 -16.27 -19.78 25.63
CA PRO A 609 -17.68 -19.72 25.28
C PRO A 609 -18.54 -20.64 26.16
N ASP A 610 -19.73 -20.18 26.51
CA ASP A 610 -20.74 -20.95 27.24
C ASP A 610 -21.53 -21.91 26.32
N LYS A 611 -22.51 -22.63 26.87
CA LYS A 611 -23.37 -23.56 26.10
C LYS A 611 -24.22 -22.87 25.01
N SER A 612 -24.38 -21.54 25.06
CA SER A 612 -25.08 -20.75 24.04
C SER A 612 -24.12 -20.12 23.01
N GLY A 613 -22.81 -20.36 23.16
CA GLY A 613 -21.74 -19.77 22.35
C GLY A 613 -21.40 -18.33 22.74
N ASN A 614 -21.86 -17.84 23.89
CA ASN A 614 -21.60 -16.50 24.42
C ASN A 614 -20.29 -16.46 25.22
N LEU A 615 -19.62 -15.30 25.31
CA LEU A 615 -18.51 -15.10 26.23
C LEU A 615 -18.53 -13.69 26.84
N VAL A 616 -17.79 -13.50 27.92
CA VAL A 616 -17.57 -12.17 28.53
C VAL A 616 -16.17 -11.69 28.20
N VAL A 617 -16.04 -10.43 27.77
CA VAL A 617 -14.78 -9.71 27.59
C VAL A 617 -14.59 -8.74 28.76
N TRP A 618 -13.42 -8.69 29.38
CA TRP A 618 -13.12 -7.68 30.41
C TRP A 618 -11.64 -7.27 30.37
N VAL A 619 -11.29 -6.21 31.11
CA VAL A 619 -9.91 -5.76 31.25
C VAL A 619 -9.37 -6.08 32.66
N ALA A 620 -8.21 -6.75 32.71
CA ALA A 620 -7.50 -7.05 33.94
C ALA A 620 -6.83 -5.78 34.51
N ARG A 621 -6.75 -5.69 35.86
CA ARG A 621 -6.09 -4.57 36.56
C ARG A 621 -4.56 -4.57 36.41
N GLN A 622 -3.98 -5.71 36.05
CA GLN A 622 -2.54 -5.96 35.92
C GLN A 622 -2.31 -6.83 34.67
N GLY A 623 -1.08 -6.87 34.17
CA GLY A 623 -0.70 -7.66 33.00
C GLY A 623 0.11 -6.81 32.02
N GLU A 624 1.42 -6.74 32.24
CA GLU A 624 2.33 -6.01 31.36
C GLU A 624 2.83 -6.88 30.21
N LEU A 625 3.19 -6.24 29.11
CA LEU A 625 3.79 -6.85 27.94
C LEU A 625 5.23 -6.37 27.87
N ASN A 626 6.22 -7.26 27.82
CA ASN A 626 7.62 -6.84 27.74
C ASN A 626 8.05 -6.59 26.28
N ASP A 627 8.90 -5.58 26.06
CA ASP A 627 9.59 -5.40 24.78
C ASP A 627 10.70 -6.46 24.65
N PRO A 628 10.71 -7.30 23.60
CA PRO A 628 11.68 -8.38 23.43
C PRO A 628 13.14 -7.90 23.27
N ASN A 629 13.39 -6.62 22.98
CA ASN A 629 14.75 -6.08 22.90
C ASN A 629 15.34 -5.66 24.25
N SER A 630 14.50 -5.24 25.20
CA SER A 630 14.94 -4.70 26.50
C SER A 630 14.63 -5.61 27.68
N GLY A 631 13.69 -6.56 27.51
CA GLY A 631 13.13 -7.37 28.59
C GLY A 631 12.24 -6.60 29.57
N GLN A 632 12.12 -5.28 29.41
CA GLN A 632 11.33 -4.40 30.28
C GLN A 632 9.87 -4.29 29.82
N PRO A 633 8.93 -3.95 30.72
CA PRO A 633 7.56 -3.58 30.35
C PRO A 633 7.53 -2.50 29.26
N ALA A 634 6.82 -2.77 28.17
CA ALA A 634 6.64 -1.85 27.07
C ALA A 634 5.74 -0.68 27.51
N VAL A 635 6.28 0.54 27.42
CA VAL A 635 5.56 1.77 27.75
C VAL A 635 4.44 1.98 26.71
N PRO A 636 3.16 2.13 27.13
CA PRO A 636 2.06 2.42 26.22
C PRO A 636 2.36 3.65 25.36
N TRP A 637 2.21 3.54 24.04
CA TRP A 637 2.73 4.52 23.08
C TRP A 637 1.71 4.90 22.01
N LEU A 638 1.43 6.20 21.90
CA LEU A 638 0.48 6.81 20.99
C LEU A 638 1.17 7.19 19.67
N PRO A 639 0.79 6.59 18.52
CA PRO A 639 1.49 6.79 17.26
C PRO A 639 1.65 8.24 16.82
N MET A 640 2.88 8.63 16.47
CA MET A 640 3.29 10.01 16.14
C MET A 640 3.21 11.03 17.29
N THR A 641 2.67 10.68 18.47
CA THR A 641 2.59 11.56 19.64
C THR A 641 3.68 11.26 20.67
N GLY A 642 3.86 10.00 21.08
CA GLY A 642 4.83 9.62 22.12
C GLY A 642 4.27 8.67 23.18
N PRO A 643 4.96 8.50 24.33
CA PRO A 643 4.42 7.78 25.48
C PRO A 643 3.05 8.30 25.91
N ALA A 644 2.15 7.39 26.28
CA ALA A 644 0.78 7.72 26.64
C ALA A 644 0.69 8.25 28.09
N PRO A 645 -0.12 9.30 28.36
CA PRO A 645 -0.35 9.81 29.70
C PRO A 645 -1.35 8.93 30.47
N ILE A 646 -0.97 7.68 30.75
CA ILE A 646 -1.73 6.75 31.61
C ILE A 646 -1.66 7.26 33.05
N LYS A 647 -2.80 7.43 33.73
CA LYS A 647 -2.82 7.82 35.15
C LYS A 647 -2.67 6.61 36.07
N ASP A 648 -2.14 6.84 37.27
CA ASP A 648 -2.14 5.83 38.32
C ASP A 648 -3.57 5.35 38.62
N GLY A 649 -3.76 4.04 38.68
CA GLY A 649 -5.07 3.40 38.82
C GLY A 649 -5.93 3.32 37.56
N GLU A 650 -5.53 3.91 36.41
CA GLU A 650 -6.27 3.83 35.14
C GLU A 650 -6.11 2.43 34.52
N ALA A 651 -6.95 1.49 34.99
CA ALA A 651 -6.84 0.06 34.68
C ALA A 651 -7.03 -0.25 33.19
N ASP A 652 -8.01 0.38 32.54
CA ASP A 652 -8.32 0.21 31.12
C ASP A 652 -7.65 1.27 30.24
N ARG A 653 -6.41 0.99 29.87
CA ARG A 653 -5.59 1.83 29.00
C ARG A 653 -6.25 2.11 27.64
N ARG A 654 -7.17 1.26 27.17
CA ARG A 654 -7.87 1.45 25.88
C ARG A 654 -8.73 2.71 25.88
N VAL A 655 -9.19 3.17 27.04
CA VAL A 655 -9.91 4.45 27.17
C VAL A 655 -8.99 5.64 26.84
N VAL A 656 -7.71 5.58 27.23
CA VAL A 656 -6.71 6.60 26.85
C VAL A 656 -6.41 6.52 25.35
N LEU A 657 -6.25 5.31 24.80
CA LEU A 657 -6.06 5.11 23.36
C LEU A 657 -7.24 5.65 22.54
N ALA A 658 -8.48 5.32 22.91
CA ALA A 658 -9.68 5.79 22.22
C ALA A 658 -9.82 7.32 22.30
N ARG A 659 -9.64 7.91 23.48
CA ARG A 659 -9.67 9.37 23.69
C ARG A 659 -8.64 10.10 22.83
N TRP A 660 -7.42 9.56 22.71
CA TRP A 660 -6.40 10.11 21.81
C TRP A 660 -6.70 9.85 20.33
N LEU A 661 -7.26 8.69 20.00
CA LEU A 661 -7.55 8.29 18.63
C LEU A 661 -8.56 9.25 17.96
N VAL A 662 -9.60 9.62 18.69
CA VAL A 662 -10.64 10.54 18.20
C VAL A 662 -10.34 12.02 18.48
N GLY A 663 -9.26 12.33 19.20
CA GLY A 663 -8.88 13.68 19.59
C GLY A 663 -8.35 14.54 18.44
N GLU A 664 -8.44 15.86 18.59
CA GLU A 664 -8.05 16.82 17.53
C GLU A 664 -6.56 16.73 17.15
N ASP A 665 -5.68 16.40 18.10
CA ASP A 665 -4.25 16.20 17.86
C ASP A 665 -3.91 14.95 17.02
N ASN A 666 -4.88 14.07 16.75
CA ASN A 666 -4.63 12.85 15.97
C ASN A 666 -4.39 13.16 14.49
N PRO A 667 -3.25 12.78 13.89
CA PRO A 667 -2.94 13.12 12.49
C PRO A 667 -3.46 12.10 11.45
N LEU A 668 -4.15 11.04 11.88
CA LEU A 668 -4.48 9.88 11.03
C LEU A 668 -5.97 9.51 11.07
N PHE A 669 -6.62 9.51 12.22
CA PHE A 669 -7.98 8.94 12.40
C PHE A 669 -9.02 9.45 11.39
N ALA A 670 -9.23 10.78 11.36
CA ALA A 670 -10.15 11.42 10.41
C ALA A 670 -9.70 11.22 8.95
N ARG A 671 -8.38 11.25 8.70
CA ARG A 671 -7.76 11.15 7.38
C ARG A 671 -7.93 9.77 6.74
N VAL A 672 -7.81 8.72 7.54
CA VAL A 672 -7.96 7.31 7.13
C VAL A 672 -9.40 7.03 6.71
N GLU A 673 -10.37 7.48 7.50
CA GLU A 673 -11.79 7.24 7.19
C GLU A 673 -12.23 8.01 5.95
N VAL A 674 -11.91 9.31 5.78
CA VAL A 674 -12.30 10.01 4.54
C VAL A 674 -11.64 9.42 3.29
N ASN A 675 -10.44 8.86 3.41
CA ASN A 675 -9.78 8.13 2.33
C ASN A 675 -10.49 6.79 2.01
N ARG A 676 -11.00 6.09 3.02
CA ARG A 676 -11.81 4.87 2.89
C ARG A 676 -13.19 5.16 2.27
N LEU A 677 -13.89 6.19 2.75
CA LEU A 677 -15.16 6.65 2.16
C LEU A 677 -14.99 6.98 0.68
N TRP A 678 -13.90 7.70 0.33
CA TRP A 678 -13.53 7.97 -1.06
C TRP A 678 -13.24 6.67 -1.84
N ALA A 679 -12.39 5.79 -1.31
CA ALA A 679 -12.03 4.54 -1.97
C ALA A 679 -13.23 3.64 -2.25
N TRP A 680 -14.19 3.53 -1.32
CA TRP A 680 -15.36 2.68 -1.48
C TRP A 680 -16.32 3.17 -2.58
N VAL A 681 -16.54 4.48 -2.76
CA VAL A 681 -17.38 4.99 -3.86
C VAL A 681 -16.61 5.17 -5.17
N TRP A 682 -15.32 5.49 -5.13
CA TRP A 682 -14.52 5.78 -6.33
C TRP A 682 -13.78 4.56 -6.91
N GLY A 683 -13.55 3.51 -6.11
CA GLY A 683 -12.79 2.31 -6.49
C GLY A 683 -11.28 2.42 -6.32
N ARG A 684 -10.79 3.58 -5.86
CA ARG A 684 -9.40 3.86 -5.50
C ARG A 684 -9.39 5.00 -4.48
N GLY A 685 -8.60 4.90 -3.42
CA GLY A 685 -8.39 5.98 -2.47
C GLY A 685 -7.62 7.17 -3.05
N ILE A 686 -7.47 8.23 -2.25
CA ILE A 686 -6.55 9.34 -2.54
C ILE A 686 -5.11 8.90 -2.19
N ILE A 687 -4.97 8.15 -1.10
CA ILE A 687 -3.86 7.22 -0.83
C ILE A 687 -4.37 5.81 -1.15
N GLU A 688 -3.58 5.04 -1.90
CA GLU A 688 -3.91 3.69 -2.35
C GLU A 688 -2.72 2.75 -2.03
N PRO A 689 -2.91 1.58 -1.40
CA PRO A 689 -4.15 1.07 -0.78
C PRO A 689 -4.76 1.98 0.27
N ALA A 690 -6.07 1.82 0.49
CA ALA A 690 -6.86 2.70 1.36
C ALA A 690 -6.43 2.70 2.85
N ASP A 691 -5.65 1.71 3.28
CA ASP A 691 -5.11 1.49 4.63
C ASP A 691 -3.58 1.68 4.72
N ASP A 692 -2.92 2.29 3.72
CA ASP A 692 -1.46 2.28 3.56
C ASP A 692 -0.81 3.69 3.74
N PHE A 693 -0.90 4.24 4.96
CA PHE A 693 -0.54 5.63 5.30
C PHE A 693 0.94 5.82 5.66
N ARG A 694 1.83 5.61 4.68
CA ARG A 694 3.27 5.88 4.82
C ARG A 694 3.76 7.08 4.02
N ALA A 695 4.87 7.68 4.46
CA ALA A 695 5.47 8.84 3.78
C ALA A 695 5.88 8.56 2.32
N SER A 696 6.26 7.32 2.01
CA SER A 696 6.56 6.83 0.66
C SER A 696 5.34 6.42 -0.17
N ASN A 697 4.12 6.63 0.35
CA ASN A 697 2.86 6.49 -0.37
C ASN A 697 2.08 7.83 -0.34
N PRO A 698 2.59 8.88 -1.02
CA PRO A 698 1.99 10.21 -0.95
C PRO A 698 0.60 10.23 -1.61
N PRO A 699 -0.36 11.00 -1.08
CA PRO A 699 -1.67 11.18 -1.71
C PRO A 699 -1.54 11.69 -3.14
N ALA A 700 -2.41 11.20 -4.03
CA ALA A 700 -2.52 11.71 -5.40
C ALA A 700 -2.99 13.18 -5.43
N ASN A 701 -3.80 13.59 -4.44
CA ASN A 701 -4.24 14.96 -4.22
C ASN A 701 -4.23 15.28 -2.70
N PRO A 702 -3.09 15.71 -2.12
CA PRO A 702 -3.00 16.04 -0.70
C PRO A 702 -3.93 17.17 -0.30
N GLU A 703 -4.15 18.14 -1.19
CA GLU A 703 -4.97 19.32 -0.94
C GLU A 703 -6.45 18.92 -0.75
N LEU A 704 -6.95 17.98 -1.56
CA LEU A 704 -8.25 17.33 -1.40
C LEU A 704 -8.35 16.53 -0.10
N LEU A 705 -7.36 15.67 0.20
CA LEU A 705 -7.38 14.83 1.39
C LEU A 705 -7.36 15.66 2.68
N ASN A 706 -6.54 16.70 2.73
CA ASN A 706 -6.48 17.64 3.86
C ASN A 706 -7.80 18.40 4.05
N TRP A 707 -8.48 18.78 2.96
CA TRP A 707 -9.78 19.45 3.06
C TRP A 707 -10.88 18.50 3.54
N LEU A 708 -10.97 17.28 2.99
CA LEU A 708 -11.94 16.27 3.44
C LEU A 708 -11.74 15.92 4.92
N GLU A 709 -10.48 15.79 5.37
CA GLU A 709 -10.17 15.52 6.78
C GLU A 709 -10.66 16.65 7.71
N ALA A 710 -10.41 17.91 7.34
CA ALA A 710 -10.88 19.07 8.11
C ALA A 710 -12.41 19.18 8.11
N GLU A 711 -13.04 18.90 6.97
CA GLU A 711 -14.50 18.89 6.82
C GLU A 711 -15.16 17.81 7.70
N PHE A 712 -14.58 16.61 7.77
CA PHE A 712 -15.10 15.49 8.55
C PHE A 712 -15.02 15.72 10.06
N ARG A 713 -13.94 16.36 10.54
CA ARG A 713 -13.84 16.85 11.93
C ARG A 713 -14.92 17.91 12.20
N ARG A 714 -15.05 18.89 11.30
CA ARG A 714 -16.02 19.99 11.41
C ARG A 714 -17.48 19.51 11.43
N SER A 715 -17.80 18.41 10.74
CA SER A 715 -19.12 17.80 10.73
C SER A 715 -19.34 16.78 11.87
N GLY A 716 -18.53 16.82 12.94
CA GLY A 716 -18.69 15.91 14.08
C GLY A 716 -18.56 14.43 13.69
N PHE A 717 -17.64 14.11 12.78
CA PHE A 717 -17.39 12.77 12.25
C PHE A 717 -18.61 12.12 11.53
N ASP A 718 -19.52 12.94 10.99
CA ASP A 718 -20.61 12.51 10.09
C ASP A 718 -20.07 11.93 8.76
N ARG A 719 -20.30 10.63 8.54
CA ARG A 719 -19.90 9.90 7.33
C ARG A 719 -20.85 10.15 6.16
N ARG A 720 -22.16 10.31 6.39
CA ARG A 720 -23.14 10.67 5.36
C ARG A 720 -22.86 12.05 4.76
N HIS A 721 -22.38 13.01 5.56
CA HIS A 721 -21.95 14.34 5.08
C HIS A 721 -20.79 14.26 4.07
N ILE A 722 -19.75 13.49 4.39
CA ILE A 722 -18.61 13.31 3.47
C ILE A 722 -19.04 12.57 2.19
N LEU A 723 -19.89 11.54 2.30
CA LEU A 723 -20.43 10.85 1.12
C LEU A 723 -21.27 11.80 0.25
N ARG A 724 -22.16 12.59 0.85
CA ARG A 724 -22.94 13.63 0.15
C ARG A 724 -22.04 14.60 -0.62
N LEU A 725 -20.96 15.09 0.00
CA LEU A 725 -20.00 16.00 -0.64
C LEU A 725 -19.24 15.35 -1.81
N ILE A 726 -18.86 14.08 -1.70
CA ILE A 726 -18.20 13.35 -2.78
C ILE A 726 -19.21 13.10 -3.93
N LEU A 727 -20.37 12.52 -3.64
CA LEU A 727 -21.36 12.10 -4.63
C LEU A 727 -22.03 13.27 -5.36
N ALA A 728 -22.17 14.43 -4.71
CA ALA A 728 -22.66 15.66 -5.33
C ALA A 728 -21.59 16.43 -6.15
N SER A 729 -20.31 16.03 -6.08
CA SER A 729 -19.25 16.62 -6.90
C SER A 729 -19.39 16.20 -8.37
N ARG A 730 -19.04 17.09 -9.29
CA ARG A 730 -18.94 16.75 -10.73
C ARG A 730 -17.88 15.69 -10.98
N THR A 731 -16.85 15.64 -10.13
CA THR A 731 -15.80 14.64 -10.13
C THR A 731 -16.37 13.23 -9.98
N TYR A 732 -17.22 12.98 -8.97
CA TYR A 732 -17.91 11.69 -8.85
C TYR A 732 -18.81 11.40 -10.07
N GLN A 733 -19.42 12.45 -10.62
CA GLN A 733 -20.40 12.37 -11.71
C GLN A 733 -19.80 12.49 -13.13
N ARG A 734 -18.50 12.24 -13.32
CA ARG A 734 -17.90 12.18 -14.67
C ARG A 734 -18.27 10.89 -15.39
N ASP A 735 -18.26 10.92 -16.72
CA ASP A 735 -18.27 9.71 -17.54
C ASP A 735 -17.03 8.85 -17.22
N SER A 736 -17.15 7.53 -17.40
CA SER A 736 -16.01 6.61 -17.37
C SER A 736 -15.30 6.51 -18.73
N LEU A 737 -15.93 7.01 -19.80
CA LEU A 737 -15.29 7.14 -21.10
C LEU A 737 -14.17 8.20 -21.02
N ALA A 738 -12.94 7.70 -20.96
CA ALA A 738 -11.72 8.50 -20.97
C ALA A 738 -11.44 9.07 -22.37
N THR A 739 -11.19 10.37 -22.46
CA THR A 739 -11.01 11.14 -23.70
C THR A 739 -9.63 11.78 -23.78
N GLY A 740 -9.14 12.01 -25.01
CA GLY A 740 -7.89 12.74 -25.27
C GLY A 740 -6.69 12.18 -24.49
N GLU A 741 -6.11 13.02 -23.65
CA GLU A 741 -4.92 12.77 -22.83
C GLU A 741 -5.23 11.99 -21.54
N ASN A 742 -6.49 11.99 -21.09
CA ASN A 742 -6.88 11.46 -19.78
C ASN A 742 -6.98 9.93 -19.73
N ARG A 743 -6.93 9.27 -20.90
CA ARG A 743 -6.80 7.82 -21.08
C ARG A 743 -5.53 7.19 -20.45
N ARG A 744 -4.58 8.01 -19.98
CA ARG A 744 -3.40 7.57 -19.21
C ARG A 744 -3.46 7.91 -17.71
N ASP A 745 -4.49 8.61 -17.25
CA ASP A 745 -4.68 8.91 -15.82
C ASP A 745 -5.37 7.73 -15.11
N THR A 746 -4.85 7.36 -13.94
CA THR A 746 -5.41 6.31 -13.07
C THR A 746 -5.41 6.71 -11.59
N ASP A 747 -4.97 7.92 -11.24
CA ASP A 747 -4.80 8.36 -9.85
C ASP A 747 -5.31 9.78 -9.55
N SER A 748 -5.45 10.63 -10.56
CA SER A 748 -5.75 12.06 -10.43
C SER A 748 -7.21 12.41 -10.75
N PHE A 749 -8.03 11.38 -10.93
CA PHE A 749 -9.50 11.40 -10.93
C PHE A 749 -10.15 12.11 -12.13
N SER A 750 -9.49 12.18 -13.28
CA SER A 750 -10.02 12.83 -14.50
C SER A 750 -11.33 12.27 -15.04
N HIS A 751 -11.60 10.98 -14.84
CA HIS A 751 -12.77 10.25 -15.31
C HIS A 751 -13.16 9.18 -14.28
N ALA A 752 -14.38 8.65 -14.34
CA ALA A 752 -14.81 7.60 -13.42
C ALA A 752 -14.14 6.25 -13.75
N LEU A 753 -13.65 5.54 -12.74
CA LEU A 753 -12.97 4.26 -12.94
C LEU A 753 -14.00 3.14 -13.22
N VAL A 754 -13.85 2.46 -14.36
CA VAL A 754 -14.63 1.25 -14.67
C VAL A 754 -14.18 0.12 -13.74
N ARG A 755 -15.08 -0.42 -12.92
CA ARG A 755 -14.77 -1.44 -11.90
C ARG A 755 -15.74 -2.62 -11.96
N ARG A 756 -15.22 -3.84 -11.78
CA ARG A 756 -16.07 -5.04 -11.69
C ARG A 756 -16.95 -4.92 -10.45
N MET A 757 -18.24 -5.24 -10.58
CA MET A 757 -19.12 -5.37 -9.42
C MET A 757 -18.64 -6.48 -8.48
N THR A 758 -18.89 -6.32 -7.18
CA THR A 758 -18.60 -7.37 -6.18
C THR A 758 -19.39 -8.64 -6.49
N ALA A 759 -18.93 -9.79 -5.99
CA ALA A 759 -19.60 -11.08 -6.18
C ALA A 759 -21.09 -11.00 -5.77
N GLU A 760 -21.35 -10.32 -4.67
CA GLU A 760 -22.67 -10.06 -4.11
C GLU A 760 -23.53 -9.19 -5.05
N GLN A 761 -23.02 -8.03 -5.47
CA GLN A 761 -23.68 -7.16 -6.45
C GLN A 761 -24.01 -7.90 -7.76
N ILE A 762 -23.11 -8.75 -8.27
CA ILE A 762 -23.36 -9.54 -9.49
C ILE A 762 -24.47 -10.56 -9.27
N LEU A 763 -24.46 -11.31 -8.15
CA LEU A 763 -25.50 -12.30 -7.87
C LEU A 763 -26.87 -11.66 -7.67
N ASP A 764 -26.94 -10.54 -6.94
CA ASP A 764 -28.18 -9.79 -6.74
C ASP A 764 -28.67 -9.18 -8.07
N ALA A 765 -27.79 -8.61 -8.88
CA ALA A 765 -28.14 -8.10 -10.21
C ALA A 765 -28.67 -9.20 -11.14
N ILE A 766 -28.08 -10.41 -11.13
CA ILE A 766 -28.61 -11.57 -11.87
C ILE A 766 -30.02 -11.90 -11.39
N CYS A 767 -30.27 -11.91 -10.07
CA CYS A 767 -31.60 -12.15 -9.51
C CYS A 767 -32.61 -11.05 -9.89
N GLN A 768 -32.19 -9.78 -9.94
CA GLN A 768 -33.04 -8.65 -10.35
C GLN A 768 -33.41 -8.68 -11.85
N VAL A 769 -32.45 -9.02 -12.73
CA VAL A 769 -32.66 -9.13 -14.18
C VAL A 769 -33.47 -10.36 -14.56
N THR A 770 -33.19 -11.52 -13.94
CA THR A 770 -33.95 -12.76 -14.17
C THR A 770 -35.32 -12.74 -13.48
N GLY A 771 -35.51 -11.92 -12.43
CA GLY A 771 -36.68 -12.00 -11.55
C GLY A 771 -36.70 -13.24 -10.66
N VAL A 772 -35.60 -14.01 -10.60
CA VAL A 772 -35.49 -15.28 -9.88
C VAL A 772 -34.58 -15.07 -8.67
N PRO A 773 -35.13 -14.94 -7.44
CA PRO A 773 -34.33 -14.69 -6.25
C PRO A 773 -33.36 -15.86 -5.97
N GLU A 774 -32.35 -15.59 -5.15
CA GLU A 774 -31.53 -16.63 -4.53
C GLU A 774 -32.04 -16.94 -3.11
N THR A 775 -31.68 -18.10 -2.59
CA THR A 775 -32.00 -18.49 -1.21
C THR A 775 -30.75 -18.84 -0.42
N TYR A 776 -30.71 -18.42 0.85
CA TYR A 776 -29.56 -18.60 1.73
C TYR A 776 -30.02 -19.35 2.98
N GLY A 777 -29.44 -20.53 3.21
CA GLY A 777 -29.91 -21.47 4.24
C GLY A 777 -29.96 -20.87 5.64
N GLY A 778 -31.16 -20.80 6.23
CA GLY A 778 -31.40 -20.25 7.56
C GLY A 778 -31.65 -18.73 7.60
N LEU A 779 -31.74 -18.05 6.45
CA LEU A 779 -32.12 -16.63 6.36
C LEU A 779 -33.52 -16.49 5.71
N PRO A 780 -34.25 -15.37 5.94
CA PRO A 780 -35.57 -15.16 5.37
C PRO A 780 -35.59 -15.16 3.83
N PRO A 781 -36.65 -15.68 3.19
CA PRO A 781 -36.84 -15.54 1.75
C PRO A 781 -36.79 -14.06 1.32
N GLY A 782 -36.07 -13.76 0.23
CA GLY A 782 -35.86 -12.40 -0.26
C GLY A 782 -34.62 -11.69 0.29
N THR A 783 -33.89 -12.27 1.25
CA THR A 783 -32.55 -11.79 1.66
C THR A 783 -31.61 -11.73 0.45
N GLN A 784 -30.89 -10.63 0.30
CA GLN A 784 -29.96 -10.39 -0.82
C GLN A 784 -28.52 -10.79 -0.45
N ALA A 785 -27.68 -11.08 -1.45
CA ALA A 785 -26.26 -11.43 -1.27
C ALA A 785 -25.47 -10.31 -0.56
N THR A 786 -25.79 -9.07 -0.90
CA THR A 786 -25.24 -7.82 -0.33
C THR A 786 -25.62 -7.58 1.12
N GLN A 787 -26.62 -8.29 1.65
CA GLN A 787 -27.13 -8.19 3.02
C GLN A 787 -26.62 -9.31 3.94
N LEU A 788 -25.79 -10.23 3.42
CA LEU A 788 -25.38 -11.44 4.13
C LEU A 788 -24.50 -11.15 5.36
N PRO A 789 -24.90 -11.58 6.57
CA PRO A 789 -24.20 -11.22 7.80
C PRO A 789 -22.86 -11.95 7.96
N SER A 790 -22.67 -13.11 7.32
CA SER A 790 -21.43 -13.88 7.30
C SER A 790 -21.23 -14.62 5.96
N PRO A 791 -20.01 -15.09 5.64
CA PRO A 791 -19.68 -15.71 4.35
C PRO A 791 -19.93 -17.23 4.31
N GLU A 792 -20.27 -17.89 5.41
CA GLU A 792 -20.56 -19.33 5.43
C GLU A 792 -21.98 -19.66 4.95
N GLY A 793 -22.13 -20.80 4.26
CA GLY A 793 -23.42 -21.26 3.74
C GLY A 793 -23.84 -20.61 2.42
N THR A 794 -22.96 -19.85 1.76
CA THR A 794 -23.24 -19.19 0.48
C THR A 794 -23.00 -20.09 -0.74
N PRO A 795 -23.69 -19.85 -1.87
CA PRO A 795 -23.41 -20.51 -3.14
C PRO A 795 -21.94 -20.37 -3.59
N VAL A 796 -21.41 -21.40 -4.26
CA VAL A 796 -20.03 -21.44 -4.78
C VAL A 796 -19.72 -20.25 -5.70
N PHE A 797 -20.73 -19.72 -6.40
CA PHE A 797 -20.66 -18.51 -7.21
C PHE A 797 -19.99 -17.34 -6.47
N LEU A 798 -20.40 -17.04 -5.23
CA LEU A 798 -19.86 -15.89 -4.49
C LEU A 798 -18.37 -16.03 -4.21
N ARG A 799 -17.90 -17.26 -3.94
CA ARG A 799 -16.47 -17.57 -3.75
C ARG A 799 -15.67 -17.42 -5.05
N VAL A 800 -16.21 -17.84 -6.19
CA VAL A 800 -15.54 -17.72 -7.51
C VAL A 800 -15.38 -16.25 -7.95
N PHE A 801 -16.36 -15.40 -7.62
CA PHE A 801 -16.35 -13.97 -7.94
C PHE A 801 -15.65 -13.07 -6.91
N GLY A 802 -14.98 -13.66 -5.91
CA GLY A 802 -14.10 -12.96 -4.98
C GLY A 802 -14.75 -12.40 -3.71
N LYS A 803 -15.86 -12.98 -3.23
CA LYS A 803 -16.35 -12.69 -1.87
C LYS A 803 -15.29 -13.13 -0.84
N PRO A 804 -14.84 -12.25 0.08
CA PRO A 804 -13.89 -12.61 1.11
C PRO A 804 -14.49 -13.64 2.08
N LYS A 805 -13.64 -14.51 2.60
CA LYS A 805 -13.98 -15.43 3.71
C LYS A 805 -13.96 -14.71 5.07
N ARG A 806 -13.33 -13.53 5.11
CA ARG A 806 -13.07 -12.70 6.29
C ARG A 806 -12.15 -13.42 7.28
N GLU A 807 -11.13 -14.10 6.76
CA GLU A 807 -10.06 -14.73 7.56
C GLU A 807 -9.02 -13.69 8.02
N THR A 808 -8.88 -12.59 7.28
CA THR A 808 -7.93 -11.50 7.53
C THR A 808 -8.63 -10.18 7.83
N SER A 809 -7.93 -9.24 8.46
CA SER A 809 -8.40 -7.86 8.66
C SER A 809 -7.96 -6.92 7.53
N CYS A 810 -7.76 -7.42 6.31
CA CYS A 810 -7.33 -6.63 5.15
C CYS A 810 -8.48 -6.40 4.17
N ASP A 811 -8.66 -5.16 3.71
CA ASP A 811 -9.55 -4.85 2.57
C ASP A 811 -9.13 -5.63 1.31
N CYS A 812 -7.86 -6.05 1.22
CA CYS A 812 -7.27 -6.81 0.14
C CYS A 812 -7.68 -8.30 0.04
N GLU A 813 -8.48 -8.84 0.97
CA GLU A 813 -8.98 -10.22 0.83
C GLU A 813 -10.08 -10.36 -0.24
N ARG A 814 -10.72 -9.24 -0.61
CA ARG A 814 -11.78 -9.20 -1.62
C ARG A 814 -11.19 -9.07 -3.02
N ASP A 815 -11.16 -10.18 -3.77
CA ASP A 815 -10.70 -10.19 -5.17
C ASP A 815 -11.71 -9.50 -6.11
N SER A 816 -11.33 -8.35 -6.66
CA SER A 816 -12.04 -7.64 -7.72
C SER A 816 -11.51 -7.95 -9.14
N GLY A 817 -10.45 -8.76 -9.26
CA GLY A 817 -9.85 -9.19 -10.52
C GLY A 817 -10.79 -10.03 -11.38
N SER A 818 -10.42 -10.20 -12.65
CA SER A 818 -11.16 -11.04 -13.62
C SER A 818 -10.36 -12.29 -13.94
N ASN A 819 -10.98 -13.47 -13.91
CA ASN A 819 -10.33 -14.74 -14.26
C ASN A 819 -11.20 -15.65 -15.15
N LEU A 820 -10.59 -16.66 -15.79
CA LEU A 820 -11.27 -17.58 -16.71
C LEU A 820 -12.40 -18.37 -16.03
N THR A 821 -12.21 -18.76 -14.76
CA THR A 821 -13.21 -19.52 -14.00
C THR A 821 -14.50 -18.73 -13.77
N GLN A 822 -14.40 -17.42 -13.52
CA GLN A 822 -15.57 -16.51 -13.43
C GLN A 822 -16.35 -16.48 -14.75
N PHE A 823 -15.67 -16.35 -15.89
CA PHE A 823 -16.32 -16.38 -17.20
C PHE A 823 -17.02 -17.72 -17.46
N LEU A 824 -16.36 -18.85 -17.19
CA LEU A 824 -16.95 -20.18 -17.36
C LEU A 824 -18.16 -20.41 -16.45
N VAL A 825 -18.14 -19.90 -15.21
CA VAL A 825 -19.27 -19.98 -14.28
C VAL A 825 -20.43 -19.04 -14.67
N LEU A 826 -20.15 -17.92 -15.34
CA LEU A 826 -21.19 -17.02 -15.86
C LEU A 826 -21.89 -17.56 -17.11
N ALA A 827 -21.10 -18.09 -18.05
CA ALA A 827 -21.58 -18.60 -19.33
C ALA A 827 -22.26 -19.97 -19.21
N ASN A 828 -21.66 -20.89 -18.44
CA ASN A 828 -22.03 -22.30 -18.41
C ASN A 828 -22.46 -22.80 -17.02
N GLY A 829 -22.38 -21.96 -15.97
CA GLY A 829 -22.64 -22.37 -14.60
C GLY A 829 -24.14 -22.57 -14.32
N GLY A 830 -24.47 -23.71 -13.69
CA GLY A 830 -25.86 -24.10 -13.41
C GLY A 830 -26.68 -23.12 -12.57
N LEU A 831 -26.05 -22.23 -11.78
CA LEU A 831 -26.77 -21.16 -11.07
C LEU A 831 -27.31 -20.10 -12.04
N VAL A 832 -26.50 -19.65 -13.00
CA VAL A 832 -26.89 -18.60 -13.93
C VAL A 832 -27.87 -19.15 -14.96
N ASN A 833 -27.49 -20.26 -15.61
CA ASN A 833 -28.33 -20.92 -16.61
C ASN A 833 -29.62 -21.46 -15.99
N GLY A 834 -29.61 -21.91 -14.73
CA GLY A 834 -30.81 -22.33 -14.01
C GLY A 834 -31.78 -21.19 -13.70
N LYS A 835 -31.31 -19.95 -13.47
CA LYS A 835 -32.18 -18.76 -13.32
C LYS A 835 -32.69 -18.26 -14.67
N VAL A 836 -31.85 -18.30 -15.71
CA VAL A 836 -32.18 -17.93 -17.09
C VAL A 836 -33.27 -18.85 -17.66
N ALA A 837 -33.11 -20.17 -17.55
CA ALA A 837 -34.08 -21.18 -17.98
C ALA A 837 -35.31 -21.35 -17.04
N HIS A 838 -35.38 -20.60 -15.93
CA HIS A 838 -36.42 -20.80 -14.92
C HIS A 838 -37.82 -20.44 -15.43
N ALA A 839 -38.82 -21.27 -15.13
CA ALA A 839 -40.21 -21.05 -15.57
C ALA A 839 -40.83 -19.72 -15.07
N LYS A 840 -40.39 -19.20 -13.91
CA LYS A 840 -40.83 -17.89 -13.38
C LYS A 840 -39.90 -16.73 -13.75
N ASN A 841 -39.07 -16.87 -14.78
CA ASN A 841 -38.20 -15.79 -15.24
C ASN A 841 -39.01 -14.58 -15.75
N ARG A 842 -38.48 -13.37 -15.50
CA ARG A 842 -38.99 -12.07 -15.91
C ARG A 842 -39.58 -12.05 -17.32
N PHE A 843 -38.85 -12.50 -18.33
CA PHE A 843 -39.34 -12.45 -19.72
C PHE A 843 -40.51 -13.43 -19.97
N ARG A 844 -40.47 -14.64 -19.39
CA ARG A 844 -41.58 -15.60 -19.45
C ARG A 844 -42.85 -15.06 -18.82
N LEU A 845 -42.73 -14.43 -17.64
CA LEU A 845 -43.83 -13.75 -16.97
C LEU A 845 -44.38 -12.54 -17.74
N GLN A 846 -43.59 -11.95 -18.64
CA GLN A 846 -44.03 -10.86 -19.53
C GLN A 846 -44.69 -11.39 -20.80
N ILE A 847 -44.17 -12.47 -21.39
CA ILE A 847 -44.81 -13.22 -22.50
C ILE A 847 -46.19 -13.71 -22.07
N ALA A 848 -46.31 -14.32 -20.88
CA ALA A 848 -47.58 -14.77 -20.31
C ALA A 848 -48.57 -13.61 -20.00
N LYS A 849 -48.05 -12.38 -19.83
CA LYS A 849 -48.86 -11.15 -19.71
C LYS A 849 -49.15 -10.47 -21.06
N GLY A 850 -48.85 -11.13 -22.19
CA GLY A 850 -49.11 -10.60 -23.53
C GLY A 850 -48.23 -9.42 -23.95
N TRP A 851 -47.05 -9.23 -23.33
CA TRP A 851 -46.16 -8.12 -23.70
C TRP A 851 -45.56 -8.34 -25.11
N SER A 852 -45.38 -7.25 -25.86
CA SER A 852 -44.67 -7.24 -27.14
C SER A 852 -43.16 -7.38 -26.96
N ASP A 853 -42.47 -7.89 -27.98
CA ASP A 853 -41.04 -8.16 -27.91
C ASP A 853 -40.21 -6.89 -27.67
N ASN A 854 -40.57 -5.76 -28.29
CA ASN A 854 -39.97 -4.45 -28.03
C ASN A 854 -40.02 -4.09 -26.53
N ARG A 855 -41.17 -4.31 -25.89
CA ARG A 855 -41.39 -3.98 -24.48
C ARG A 855 -40.60 -4.92 -23.55
N ILE A 856 -40.45 -6.18 -23.91
CA ILE A 856 -39.65 -7.16 -23.17
C ILE A 856 -38.16 -6.81 -23.27
N VAL A 857 -37.64 -6.54 -24.48
CA VAL A 857 -36.25 -6.12 -24.71
C VAL A 857 -35.92 -4.83 -23.97
N GLU A 858 -36.81 -3.83 -24.02
CA GLU A 858 -36.64 -2.56 -23.30
C GLU A 858 -36.62 -2.76 -21.78
N ASP A 859 -37.50 -3.61 -21.23
CA ASP A 859 -37.55 -3.91 -19.80
C ASP A 859 -36.32 -4.69 -19.31
N LEU A 860 -35.83 -5.66 -20.09
CA LEU A 860 -34.59 -6.40 -19.81
C LEU A 860 -33.38 -5.45 -19.77
N ILE A 861 -33.26 -4.53 -20.75
CA ILE A 861 -32.16 -3.57 -20.82
C ILE A 861 -32.25 -2.51 -19.70
N LEU A 862 -33.46 -2.03 -19.36
CA LEU A 862 -33.65 -1.14 -18.22
C LEU A 862 -33.34 -1.84 -16.88
N ALA A 863 -33.67 -3.13 -16.73
CA ALA A 863 -33.35 -3.90 -15.54
C ALA A 863 -31.85 -4.18 -15.40
N ALA A 864 -31.15 -4.40 -16.53
CA ALA A 864 -29.75 -4.81 -16.55
C ALA A 864 -28.74 -3.66 -16.56
N TYR A 865 -29.04 -2.55 -17.24
CA TYR A 865 -28.13 -1.40 -17.44
C TYR A 865 -28.65 -0.08 -16.88
N ASN A 866 -29.93 0.00 -16.47
CA ASN A 866 -30.57 1.20 -15.93
C ASN A 866 -30.57 2.43 -16.87
N ARG A 867 -30.51 2.17 -18.18
CA ARG A 867 -30.69 3.15 -19.26
C ARG A 867 -31.70 2.61 -20.29
N LEU A 868 -32.15 3.49 -21.18
CA LEU A 868 -32.90 3.04 -22.36
C LEU A 868 -31.99 2.24 -23.31
N PRO A 869 -32.56 1.31 -24.10
CA PRO A 869 -31.84 0.68 -25.21
C PRO A 869 -31.46 1.70 -26.28
N THR A 870 -30.33 1.47 -26.93
CA THR A 870 -29.98 2.15 -28.18
C THR A 870 -30.74 1.51 -29.35
N ASP A 871 -30.92 2.27 -30.44
CA ASP A 871 -31.57 1.78 -31.65
C ASP A 871 -30.90 0.51 -32.21
N GLN A 872 -29.57 0.40 -32.08
CA GLN A 872 -28.81 -0.75 -32.54
C GLN A 872 -29.01 -1.99 -31.65
N GLU A 873 -29.10 -1.84 -30.33
CA GLU A 873 -29.45 -2.96 -29.43
C GLU A 873 -30.87 -3.46 -29.71
N MET A 874 -31.84 -2.54 -29.80
CA MET A 874 -33.23 -2.86 -30.09
C MET A 874 -33.37 -3.55 -31.46
N LYS A 875 -32.72 -3.03 -32.50
CA LYS A 875 -32.70 -3.63 -33.84
C LYS A 875 -32.09 -5.03 -33.85
N THR A 876 -30.95 -5.24 -33.18
CA THR A 876 -30.29 -6.55 -33.10
C THR A 876 -31.16 -7.56 -32.35
N ALA A 877 -31.69 -7.18 -31.19
CA ALA A 877 -32.53 -8.06 -30.36
C ALA A 877 -33.83 -8.48 -31.09
N LEU A 878 -34.54 -7.52 -31.71
CA LEU A 878 -35.76 -7.83 -32.44
C LEU A 878 -35.50 -8.69 -33.69
N ALA A 879 -34.39 -8.48 -34.39
CA ALA A 879 -34.01 -9.34 -35.51
C ALA A 879 -33.74 -10.79 -35.06
N HIS A 880 -33.13 -10.99 -33.89
CA HIS A 880 -32.87 -12.30 -33.30
C HIS A 880 -34.16 -13.06 -32.93
N VAL A 881 -35.16 -12.34 -32.39
CA VAL A 881 -36.51 -12.89 -32.11
C VAL A 881 -37.25 -13.20 -33.42
N ALA A 882 -37.20 -12.32 -34.41
CA ALA A 882 -37.87 -12.52 -35.70
C ALA A 882 -37.34 -13.74 -36.48
N GLN A 883 -36.08 -14.12 -36.28
CA GLN A 883 -35.49 -15.36 -36.83
C GLN A 883 -35.97 -16.65 -36.12
N ARG A 884 -36.65 -16.54 -34.96
CA ARG A 884 -37.07 -17.66 -34.11
C ARG A 884 -38.60 -17.68 -33.86
N PRO A 885 -39.47 -17.58 -34.89
CA PRO A 885 -40.92 -17.37 -34.69
C PRO A 885 -41.63 -18.52 -33.94
N LYS A 886 -41.09 -19.75 -34.01
CA LYS A 886 -41.59 -20.92 -33.25
C LYS A 886 -40.89 -21.14 -31.90
N LYS A 887 -39.93 -20.29 -31.54
CA LYS A 887 -39.01 -20.43 -30.39
C LYS A 887 -38.86 -19.10 -29.63
N ARG A 888 -39.99 -18.40 -29.43
CA ARG A 888 -40.04 -17.05 -28.84
C ARG A 888 -39.41 -16.97 -27.45
N GLU A 889 -39.62 -17.97 -26.58
CA GLU A 889 -38.98 -17.99 -25.26
C GLU A 889 -37.46 -18.16 -25.35
N GLU A 890 -36.97 -19.12 -26.15
CA GLU A 890 -35.53 -19.33 -26.36
C GLU A 890 -34.85 -18.07 -26.92
N ALA A 891 -35.54 -17.32 -27.79
CA ALA A 891 -35.01 -16.08 -28.34
C ALA A 891 -34.81 -14.98 -27.27
N HIS A 892 -35.71 -14.87 -26.29
CA HIS A 892 -35.55 -13.97 -25.15
C HIS A 892 -34.58 -14.51 -24.10
N GLU A 893 -34.44 -15.84 -24.00
CA GLU A 893 -33.44 -16.50 -23.17
C GLU A 893 -32.02 -16.20 -23.66
N ASP A 894 -31.77 -16.36 -24.98
CA ASP A 894 -30.53 -15.96 -25.67
C ASP A 894 -30.19 -14.48 -25.36
N ILE A 895 -31.18 -13.57 -25.47
CA ILE A 895 -31.00 -12.13 -25.23
C ILE A 895 -30.65 -11.85 -23.76
N GLN A 896 -31.37 -12.45 -22.81
CA GLN A 896 -31.08 -12.24 -21.39
C GLN A 896 -29.71 -12.84 -21.01
N TRP A 897 -29.35 -14.02 -21.52
CA TRP A 897 -28.03 -14.63 -21.32
C TRP A 897 -26.91 -13.74 -21.88
N ALA A 898 -27.08 -13.17 -23.09
CA ALA A 898 -26.12 -12.27 -23.70
C ALA A 898 -25.95 -10.95 -22.92
N ILE A 899 -27.04 -10.42 -22.35
CA ILE A 899 -27.02 -9.27 -21.44
C ILE A 899 -26.23 -9.61 -20.16
N LEU A 900 -26.53 -10.73 -19.51
CA LEU A 900 -25.85 -11.15 -18.27
C LEU A 900 -24.36 -11.46 -18.46
N ASN A 901 -23.94 -11.87 -19.66
CA ASN A 901 -22.55 -12.09 -20.02
C ASN A 901 -21.84 -10.85 -20.59
N SER A 902 -22.50 -9.69 -20.62
CA SER A 902 -21.94 -8.45 -21.19
C SER A 902 -20.98 -7.72 -20.22
N LYS A 903 -20.04 -6.97 -20.78
CA LYS A 903 -19.15 -6.10 -20.00
C LYS A 903 -19.91 -4.97 -19.30
N GLU A 904 -20.97 -4.45 -19.90
CA GLU A 904 -21.77 -3.37 -19.31
C GLU A 904 -22.62 -3.86 -18.12
N PHE A 905 -23.02 -5.14 -18.14
CA PHE A 905 -23.66 -5.76 -16.99
C PHE A 905 -22.67 -5.91 -15.82
N LEU A 906 -21.53 -6.57 -16.07
CA LEU A 906 -20.56 -6.96 -15.03
C LEU A 906 -19.77 -5.79 -14.42
N PHE A 907 -19.61 -4.69 -15.16
CA PHE A 907 -18.80 -3.55 -14.73
C PHE A 907 -19.65 -2.31 -14.45
N GLN A 908 -19.47 -1.79 -13.24
CA GLN A 908 -19.86 -0.44 -12.89
C GLN A 908 -18.99 0.56 -13.65
N HIS A 909 -19.63 1.60 -14.18
CA HIS A 909 -19.08 2.58 -15.11
C HIS A 909 -19.78 3.94 -14.93
#